data_AF-A0A5E8HHG1-F1
#
_entry.id   AF-A0A5E8HHG1-F1
#
_cell.length_a   1.000
_cell.length_b   1.000
_cell.length_c   1.000
_cell.angle_alpha   90.00
_cell.angle_beta   90.00
_cell.angle_gamma   90.00
#
_symmetry.space_group_name_H-M   'P 1'
#
loop_
_entity.id
_entity.type
_entity.pdbx_description
1 polymer ?
#
loop_
_entity_poly.entity_id
_entity_poly.type
_entity_poly.pdbx_seq_one_letter_code
_entity_poly.pdbx_strand_id
1 'polypeptide(L)'
;MLSSSDRSKLKSKVGRLKSLLIEKFTDYANTRYYLQISEEKRKKELFENHPIGYHEWEQIEKKLATTGMSVKEYIFERSYTYLNRTFFLMRLEILGIQKYPVFHGMKESNGWKEFKLFCPNLCQDADEGFLFLTRQVSDYYARELPGLFLDDSADRAFGIPRELIYELFLQWNDPELSSIFLDDTTAGWIYQYWNDPDREAINERVKDKGKILGKEIASATQLFTERYMVEWLIQNSVGNLWFAICKKNQWNTNAIQVLGELKERRKAHNQKIAKKVISEDTALLIETEEEEYWKYFLERELSEEEIQNVIGSIREIKLLDPACGSGHFLLYAFYFLFYLYKEEDRILKSIHPSYVEASDAEIAKSILENNLHGVDLDPRAIQIAVASLYTTARRFGELQLNHLNLVATRPSIGSHTSEEELNHFKDLFCESLNVPRNVADSLIELLGTSDVLGSLLQIRTEIRNQVAGLELYFQDAEGNIFSKLEEFLKDHDLGNDLGVFTLGTQLSRGLRLIRILDSKYDVVVANPPYLSNSKVEESASGIFVNGASELYESFIYAFKDRLKDSGHFALLTAHNFLFIEKFFNLRKYLLENFTLDSLVQLGVWTFKEISQPGALGFACFILRNEKSNKDSLFFRIGSGNFRKDPYVKEPFLLNQPQKRLYHFDQRKFADIEGSPMIYWWTENFRKWYLQAEKVGELGEVMNGMSTTNNERFLLKHWECKNSDISLYLQESKNDIENEKKFVPIIDGSKYSIFLESLSSVIRWRNKGLEIKSFIVSRYGNYGKRIYSEENYFNQGISFNLIGASNLVFRLRKFKSIFLNSAPSIFNHKGSEIIPSLQSKIQVFIANSINPTINNTSGDIKNLPIPNVIHSKDFVEKARVLSQEEFSIDETNIEYEYEG
;
A
#
# COMPACT_ATOMS: atom_id res chain seq x y z
N MET A 1 -21.09 -8.04 -1.62
CA MET A 1 -19.84 -7.63 -2.27
C MET A 1 -19.96 -7.82 -3.77
N LEU A 2 -19.42 -6.88 -4.55
CA LEU A 2 -19.35 -6.95 -6.01
C LEU A 2 -18.58 -8.19 -6.46
N SER A 3 -19.13 -8.90 -7.44
CA SER A 3 -18.40 -9.98 -8.07
C SER A 3 -17.23 -9.43 -8.92
N SER A 4 -16.25 -10.28 -9.22
CA SER A 4 -15.18 -9.93 -10.19
C SER A 4 -15.73 -9.56 -11.57
N SER A 5 -16.88 -10.11 -11.95
CA SER A 5 -17.59 -9.78 -13.19
C SER A 5 -18.13 -8.35 -13.13
N ASP A 6 -18.83 -8.00 -12.04
CA ASP A 6 -19.41 -6.66 -11.85
C ASP A 6 -18.33 -5.59 -11.82
N ARG A 7 -17.20 -5.84 -11.13
CA ARG A 7 -16.04 -4.95 -11.12
C ARG A 7 -15.47 -4.71 -12.53
N SER A 8 -15.37 -5.76 -13.35
CA SER A 8 -14.90 -5.62 -14.74
C SER A 8 -15.86 -4.78 -15.59
N LYS A 9 -17.17 -4.95 -15.42
CA LYS A 9 -18.19 -4.14 -16.10
C LYS A 9 -18.12 -2.68 -15.65
N LEU A 10 -18.02 -2.44 -14.35
CA LEU A 10 -17.88 -1.12 -13.75
C LEU A 10 -16.63 -0.41 -14.28
N LYS A 11 -15.47 -1.09 -14.34
CA LYS A 11 -14.23 -0.51 -14.90
C LYS A 11 -14.41 -0.08 -16.36
N SER A 12 -15.03 -0.91 -17.19
CA SER A 12 -15.31 -0.56 -18.60
C SER A 12 -16.26 0.64 -18.70
N LYS A 13 -17.31 0.67 -17.88
CA LYS A 13 -18.30 1.77 -17.86
C LYS A 13 -17.66 3.09 -17.42
N VAL A 14 -16.93 3.09 -16.31
CA VAL A 14 -16.24 4.29 -15.80
C VAL A 14 -15.27 4.84 -16.82
N GLY A 15 -14.49 3.98 -17.50
CA GLY A 15 -13.57 4.41 -18.56
C GLY A 15 -14.29 5.10 -19.73
N ARG A 16 -15.42 4.57 -20.20
CA ARG A 16 -16.22 5.21 -21.26
C ARG A 16 -16.83 6.54 -20.81
N LEU A 17 -17.39 6.58 -19.60
CA LEU A 17 -17.97 7.79 -19.04
C LEU A 17 -16.93 8.88 -18.83
N LYS A 18 -15.70 8.53 -18.41
CA LYS A 18 -14.57 9.48 -18.32
C LYS A 18 -14.31 10.15 -19.66
N SER A 19 -14.15 9.37 -20.73
CA SER A 19 -13.91 9.92 -22.07
C SER A 19 -15.07 10.81 -22.55
N LEU A 20 -16.30 10.33 -22.41
CA LEU A 20 -17.51 11.07 -22.79
C LEU A 20 -17.61 12.41 -22.06
N LEU A 21 -17.43 12.40 -20.73
CA LEU A 21 -17.53 13.61 -19.91
C LEU A 21 -16.48 14.65 -20.31
N ILE A 22 -15.22 14.23 -20.43
CA ILE A 22 -14.13 15.14 -20.80
C ILE A 22 -14.36 15.72 -22.19
N GLU A 23 -14.78 14.90 -23.16
CA GLU A 23 -15.12 15.36 -24.52
C GLU A 23 -16.25 16.39 -24.50
N LYS A 24 -17.40 16.05 -23.89
CA LYS A 24 -18.59 16.91 -23.88
C LYS A 24 -18.36 18.22 -23.13
N PHE A 25 -17.65 18.20 -22.00
CA PHE A 25 -17.30 19.42 -21.29
C PHE A 25 -16.28 20.27 -22.07
N THR A 26 -15.35 19.65 -22.77
CA THR A 26 -14.38 20.37 -23.61
C THR A 26 -15.09 21.06 -24.77
N ASP A 27 -15.96 20.35 -25.49
CA ASP A 27 -16.73 20.91 -26.60
C ASP A 27 -17.65 22.05 -26.13
N TYR A 28 -18.35 21.84 -25.01
CA TYR A 28 -19.21 22.85 -24.42
C TYR A 28 -18.43 24.10 -24.02
N ALA A 29 -17.28 23.95 -23.36
CA ALA A 29 -16.44 25.07 -22.96
C ALA A 29 -15.82 25.79 -24.17
N ASN A 30 -15.41 25.05 -25.21
CA ASN A 30 -14.92 25.61 -26.47
C ASN A 30 -15.98 26.47 -27.16
N THR A 31 -17.22 25.98 -27.24
CA THR A 31 -18.34 26.70 -27.88
C THR A 31 -18.79 27.90 -27.04
N ARG A 32 -18.90 27.75 -25.72
CA ARG A 32 -19.43 28.79 -24.83
C ARG A 32 -18.44 29.91 -24.53
N TYR A 33 -17.15 29.57 -24.39
CA TYR A 33 -16.11 30.51 -23.95
C TYR A 33 -14.99 30.72 -24.97
N TYR A 34 -15.15 30.25 -26.21
CA TYR A 34 -14.18 30.44 -27.29
C TYR A 34 -12.74 30.06 -26.90
N LEU A 35 -12.55 28.93 -26.21
CA LEU A 35 -11.21 28.52 -25.73
C LEU A 35 -10.20 28.18 -26.83
N GLN A 36 -10.65 28.13 -28.09
CA GLN A 36 -9.84 27.81 -29.26
C GLN A 36 -9.06 29.01 -29.81
N ILE A 37 -9.37 30.24 -29.36
CA ILE A 37 -8.69 31.47 -29.79
C ILE A 37 -7.85 32.07 -28.65
N SER A 38 -6.95 33.02 -28.98
CA SER A 38 -6.10 33.66 -27.97
C SER A 38 -6.93 34.40 -26.93
N GLU A 39 -6.42 34.48 -25.70
CA GLU A 39 -7.12 35.09 -24.57
C GLU A 39 -7.61 36.52 -24.84
N GLU A 40 -6.76 37.37 -25.45
CA GLU A 40 -7.14 38.74 -25.83
C GLU A 40 -8.32 38.77 -26.80
N LYS A 41 -8.32 37.88 -27.80
CA LYS A 41 -9.41 37.77 -28.79
C LYS A 41 -10.67 37.19 -28.13
N ARG A 42 -10.53 36.18 -27.27
CA ARG A 42 -11.63 35.59 -26.49
C ARG A 42 -12.35 36.64 -25.65
N LYS A 43 -11.60 37.44 -24.88
CA LYS A 43 -12.18 38.49 -24.03
C LYS A 43 -12.94 39.53 -24.87
N LYS A 44 -12.38 39.93 -26.02
CA LYS A 44 -13.05 40.83 -26.95
C LYS A 44 -14.34 40.23 -27.55
N GLU A 45 -14.26 39.01 -28.07
CA GLU A 45 -15.42 38.30 -28.65
C GLU A 45 -16.53 38.06 -27.62
N LEU A 46 -16.20 37.63 -26.41
CA LEU A 46 -17.17 37.47 -25.32
C LEU A 46 -17.83 38.80 -24.97
N PHE A 47 -17.05 39.88 -24.87
CA PHE A 47 -17.59 41.19 -24.53
C PHE A 47 -18.53 41.75 -25.62
N GLU A 48 -18.18 41.57 -26.89
CA GLU A 48 -18.93 42.10 -28.03
C GLU A 48 -20.17 41.26 -28.37
N ASN A 49 -20.07 39.92 -28.33
CA ASN A 49 -21.09 39.02 -28.85
C ASN A 49 -21.85 38.22 -27.77
N HIS A 50 -21.31 38.09 -26.55
CA HIS A 50 -21.96 37.33 -25.47
C HIS A 50 -21.65 37.90 -24.06
N PRO A 51 -22.14 39.12 -23.71
CA PRO A 51 -21.75 39.84 -22.49
C PRO A 51 -21.94 39.08 -21.17
N ILE A 52 -22.98 38.23 -21.09
CA ILE A 52 -23.20 37.36 -19.93
C ILE A 52 -22.06 36.35 -19.78
N GLY A 53 -21.61 35.77 -20.90
CA GLY A 53 -20.50 34.81 -20.93
C GLY A 53 -19.15 35.46 -20.60
N TYR A 54 -19.01 36.76 -20.85
CA TYR A 54 -17.83 37.51 -20.39
C TYR A 54 -17.76 37.50 -18.85
N HIS A 55 -18.84 37.86 -18.16
CA HIS A 55 -18.88 37.85 -16.69
C HIS A 55 -18.81 36.45 -16.09
N GLU A 56 -19.44 35.46 -16.73
CA GLU A 56 -19.27 34.05 -16.33
C GLU A 56 -17.81 33.61 -16.45
N TRP A 57 -17.13 34.00 -17.53
CA TRP A 57 -15.71 33.69 -17.73
C TRP A 57 -14.82 34.38 -16.69
N GLU A 58 -15.09 35.63 -16.32
CA GLU A 58 -14.34 36.31 -15.24
C GLU A 58 -14.40 35.54 -13.91
N GLN A 59 -15.55 34.95 -13.58
CA GLN A 59 -15.68 34.13 -12.37
C GLN A 59 -14.85 32.84 -12.46
N ILE A 60 -14.85 32.18 -13.61
CA ILE A 60 -14.05 30.98 -13.86
C ILE A 60 -12.56 31.33 -13.81
N GLU A 61 -12.14 32.38 -14.50
CA GLU A 61 -10.75 32.85 -14.54
C GLU A 61 -10.22 33.20 -13.14
N LYS A 62 -11.04 33.86 -12.32
CA LYS A 62 -10.72 34.11 -10.92
C LYS A 62 -10.47 32.80 -10.15
N LYS A 63 -11.35 31.81 -10.29
CA LYS A 63 -11.17 30.50 -9.64
C LYS A 63 -9.88 29.81 -10.12
N LEU A 64 -9.64 29.76 -11.43
CA LEU A 64 -8.43 29.17 -12.01
C LEU A 64 -7.16 29.84 -11.50
N ALA A 65 -7.16 31.16 -11.37
CA ALA A 65 -6.03 31.92 -10.81
C ALA A 65 -5.80 31.60 -9.33
N THR A 66 -6.87 31.56 -8.52
CA THR A 66 -6.79 31.25 -7.08
C THR A 66 -6.39 29.80 -6.82
N THR A 67 -6.78 28.85 -7.68
CA THR A 67 -6.42 27.43 -7.51
C THR A 67 -5.17 27.01 -8.27
N GLY A 68 -4.60 27.89 -9.11
CA GLY A 68 -3.50 27.56 -10.01
C GLY A 68 -3.84 26.50 -11.07
N MET A 69 -5.12 26.27 -11.34
CA MET A 69 -5.56 25.23 -12.28
C MET A 69 -5.56 25.74 -13.72
N SER A 70 -5.15 24.88 -14.64
CA SER A 70 -5.45 25.08 -16.06
C SER A 70 -6.92 24.79 -16.36
N VAL A 71 -7.43 25.34 -17.47
CA VAL A 71 -8.80 25.05 -17.95
C VAL A 71 -9.01 23.54 -18.17
N LYS A 72 -7.96 22.82 -18.62
CA LYS A 72 -8.02 21.38 -18.83
C LYS A 72 -8.17 20.61 -17.51
N GLU A 73 -7.43 21.00 -16.47
CA GLU A 73 -7.57 20.43 -15.13
C GLU A 73 -8.97 20.72 -14.56
N TYR A 74 -9.48 21.94 -14.76
CA TYR A 74 -10.83 22.28 -14.34
C TYR A 74 -11.92 21.46 -15.05
N ILE A 75 -11.82 21.26 -16.37
CA ILE A 75 -12.71 20.36 -17.11
C ILE A 75 -12.65 18.94 -16.54
N PHE A 76 -11.45 18.45 -16.24
CA PHE A 76 -11.26 17.13 -15.65
C PHE A 76 -11.92 17.02 -14.26
N GLU A 77 -11.77 18.03 -13.40
CA GLU A 77 -12.42 18.07 -12.08
C GLU A 77 -13.94 18.16 -12.18
N ARG A 78 -14.48 18.98 -13.08
CA ARG A 78 -15.93 19.07 -13.33
C ARG A 78 -16.49 17.75 -13.84
N SER A 79 -15.76 17.10 -14.74
CA SER A 79 -16.10 15.76 -15.26
C SER A 79 -16.16 14.72 -14.14
N TYR A 80 -15.11 14.66 -13.31
CA TYR A 80 -15.05 13.76 -12.14
C TYR A 80 -16.21 14.04 -11.16
N THR A 81 -16.50 15.31 -10.90
CA THR A 81 -17.54 15.74 -9.98
C THR A 81 -18.93 15.26 -10.44
N TYR A 82 -19.32 15.50 -11.70
CA TYR A 82 -20.64 15.06 -12.17
C TYR A 82 -20.78 13.53 -12.35
N LEU A 83 -19.69 12.80 -12.62
CA LEU A 83 -19.72 11.33 -12.54
C LEU A 83 -20.12 10.87 -11.14
N ASN A 84 -19.48 11.41 -10.10
CA ASN A 84 -19.75 11.03 -8.72
C ASN A 84 -21.11 11.55 -8.22
N ARG A 85 -21.49 12.79 -8.56
CA ARG A 85 -22.82 13.34 -8.21
C ARG A 85 -23.94 12.45 -8.72
N THR A 86 -23.92 12.09 -10.00
CA THR A 86 -24.96 11.26 -10.60
C THR A 86 -24.98 9.85 -10.01
N PHE A 87 -23.81 9.27 -9.72
CA PHE A 87 -23.70 8.01 -8.99
C PHE A 87 -24.34 8.08 -7.59
N PHE A 88 -24.00 9.11 -6.79
CA PHE A 88 -24.52 9.23 -5.41
C PHE A 88 -26.01 9.59 -5.38
N LEU A 89 -26.52 10.35 -6.35
CA LEU A 89 -27.97 10.58 -6.49
C LEU A 89 -28.72 9.28 -6.79
N MET A 90 -28.24 8.47 -7.73
CA MET A 90 -28.77 7.12 -7.97
C MET A 90 -28.71 6.26 -6.71
N ARG A 91 -27.58 6.30 -5.99
CA ARG A 91 -27.38 5.54 -4.76
C ARG A 91 -28.36 5.95 -3.65
N LEU A 92 -28.53 7.25 -3.40
CA LEU A 92 -29.45 7.79 -2.41
C LEU A 92 -30.89 7.33 -2.68
N GLU A 93 -31.29 7.29 -3.95
CA GLU A 93 -32.60 6.80 -4.36
C GLU A 93 -32.75 5.29 -4.20
N ILE A 94 -31.78 4.49 -4.65
CA ILE A 94 -31.82 3.03 -4.55
C ILE A 94 -31.77 2.55 -3.08
N LEU A 95 -31.07 3.28 -2.22
CA LEU A 95 -31.05 3.02 -0.78
C LEU A 95 -32.33 3.49 -0.05
N GLY A 96 -33.27 4.13 -0.76
CA GLY A 96 -34.52 4.64 -0.18
C GLY A 96 -34.36 5.89 0.69
N ILE A 97 -33.19 6.54 0.67
CA ILE A 97 -32.92 7.78 1.40
C ILE A 97 -33.64 8.94 0.70
N GLN A 98 -33.56 9.00 -0.63
CA GLN A 98 -34.39 9.87 -1.43
C GLN A 98 -35.78 9.24 -1.61
N LYS A 99 -36.76 9.73 -0.85
CA LYS A 99 -38.11 9.16 -0.79
C LYS A 99 -38.86 9.21 -2.12
N TYR A 100 -38.60 10.22 -2.95
CA TYR A 100 -39.28 10.44 -4.23
C TYR A 100 -38.32 10.10 -5.38
N PRO A 101 -38.53 8.96 -6.08
CA PRO A 101 -37.61 8.52 -7.12
C PRO A 101 -37.73 9.40 -8.36
N VAL A 102 -36.58 9.86 -8.85
CA VAL A 102 -36.44 10.74 -10.03
C VAL A 102 -35.46 10.11 -11.04
N PHE A 103 -34.38 9.51 -10.54
CA PHE A 103 -33.23 9.10 -11.33
C PHE A 103 -33.32 7.65 -11.80
N HIS A 104 -33.80 6.74 -10.94
CA HIS A 104 -34.08 5.36 -11.32
C HIS A 104 -35.37 5.29 -12.15
N GLY A 105 -35.29 4.68 -13.33
CA GLY A 105 -36.37 4.71 -14.31
C GLY A 105 -36.55 6.06 -15.01
N MET A 106 -35.79 7.09 -14.63
CA MET A 106 -35.69 8.40 -15.29
C MET A 106 -37.07 9.02 -15.61
N LYS A 107 -37.40 9.21 -16.90
CA LYS A 107 -38.67 9.81 -17.35
C LYS A 107 -39.90 8.94 -17.04
N GLU A 108 -39.71 7.68 -16.66
CA GLU A 108 -40.78 6.80 -16.19
C GLU A 108 -40.98 6.80 -14.68
N SER A 109 -40.08 7.46 -13.93
CA SER A 109 -40.18 7.57 -12.48
C SER A 109 -41.40 8.40 -12.04
N ASN A 110 -41.92 8.11 -10.85
CA ASN A 110 -43.04 8.85 -10.28
C ASN A 110 -42.66 10.32 -10.02
N GLY A 111 -41.45 10.58 -9.52
CA GLY A 111 -40.98 11.94 -9.25
C GLY A 111 -40.88 12.79 -10.52
N TRP A 112 -40.43 12.21 -11.64
CA TRP A 112 -40.45 12.93 -12.92
C TRP A 112 -41.88 13.19 -13.43
N LYS A 113 -42.75 12.17 -13.38
CA LYS A 113 -44.14 12.29 -13.83
C LYS A 113 -44.88 13.38 -13.05
N GLU A 114 -44.70 13.44 -11.74
CA GLU A 114 -45.26 14.48 -10.88
C GLU A 114 -44.65 15.86 -11.17
N PHE A 115 -43.31 15.96 -11.28
CA PHE A 115 -42.66 17.23 -11.62
C PHE A 115 -43.18 17.81 -12.95
N LYS A 116 -43.39 16.95 -13.96
CA LYS A 116 -43.95 17.35 -15.26
C LYS A 116 -45.38 17.88 -15.14
N LEU A 117 -46.19 17.35 -14.21
CA LEU A 117 -47.54 17.85 -13.96
C LEU A 117 -47.54 19.22 -13.27
N PHE A 118 -46.63 19.45 -12.32
CA PHE A 118 -46.53 20.72 -11.60
C PHE A 118 -45.83 21.83 -12.41
N CYS A 119 -44.82 21.48 -13.22
CA CYS A 119 -43.97 22.41 -13.95
C CYS A 119 -43.95 22.13 -15.46
N PRO A 120 -45.11 22.11 -16.16
CA PRO A 120 -45.18 21.68 -17.57
C PRO A 120 -44.38 22.60 -18.50
N ASN A 121 -44.27 23.88 -18.19
CA ASN A 121 -43.51 24.85 -19.00
C ASN A 121 -42.00 24.59 -18.99
N LEU A 122 -41.44 24.11 -17.86
CA LEU A 122 -40.03 23.71 -17.76
C LEU A 122 -39.77 22.35 -18.42
N CYS A 123 -40.82 21.60 -18.77
CA CYS A 123 -40.73 20.26 -19.34
C CYS A 123 -41.09 20.23 -20.84
N GLN A 124 -41.16 21.38 -21.51
CA GLN A 124 -41.33 21.45 -22.96
C GLN A 124 -40.10 20.88 -23.67
N ASP A 125 -38.92 21.29 -23.23
CA ASP A 125 -37.67 20.57 -23.43
C ASP A 125 -37.48 19.62 -22.26
N ALA A 126 -37.58 18.31 -22.53
CA ALA A 126 -37.54 17.29 -21.50
C ALA A 126 -36.17 17.21 -20.81
N ASP A 127 -35.09 17.65 -21.47
CA ASP A 127 -33.74 17.59 -20.91
C ASP A 127 -33.46 18.83 -20.06
N GLU A 128 -34.04 19.98 -20.41
CA GLU A 128 -34.02 21.20 -19.57
C GLU A 128 -34.74 20.99 -18.24
N GLY A 129 -35.95 20.43 -18.27
CA GLY A 129 -36.70 20.13 -17.04
C GLY A 129 -35.99 19.10 -16.16
N PHE A 130 -35.36 18.09 -16.78
CA PHE A 130 -34.65 17.03 -16.05
C PHE A 130 -33.36 17.57 -15.40
N LEU A 131 -32.63 18.42 -16.12
CA LEU A 131 -31.48 19.12 -15.57
C LEU A 131 -31.88 20.03 -14.39
N PHE A 132 -32.97 20.79 -14.54
CA PHE A 132 -33.48 21.66 -13.47
C PHE A 132 -33.80 20.85 -12.22
N LEU A 133 -34.56 19.76 -12.35
CA LEU A 133 -34.91 18.90 -11.23
C LEU A 133 -33.67 18.27 -10.57
N THR A 134 -32.72 17.79 -11.38
CA THR A 134 -31.43 17.26 -10.88
C THR A 134 -30.68 18.29 -10.04
N ARG A 135 -30.65 19.56 -10.47
CA ARG A 135 -30.04 20.66 -9.72
C ARG A 135 -30.76 20.92 -8.41
N GLN A 136 -32.09 20.93 -8.39
CA GLN A 136 -32.86 21.13 -7.16
C GLN A 136 -32.60 20.03 -6.13
N VAL A 137 -32.54 18.77 -6.57
CA VAL A 137 -32.18 17.65 -5.67
C VAL A 137 -30.72 17.76 -5.20
N SER A 138 -29.80 18.18 -6.08
CA SER A 138 -28.40 18.41 -5.70
C SER A 138 -28.29 19.55 -4.67
N ASP A 139 -28.96 20.68 -4.88
CA ASP A 139 -28.99 21.82 -3.95
C ASP A 139 -29.58 21.43 -2.58
N TYR A 140 -30.56 20.50 -2.55
CA TYR A 140 -31.07 19.95 -1.30
C TYR A 140 -29.98 19.18 -0.52
N TYR A 141 -29.29 18.25 -1.19
CA TYR A 141 -28.22 17.46 -0.56
C TYR A 141 -26.92 18.24 -0.36
N ALA A 142 -26.74 19.40 -1.00
CA ALA A 142 -25.59 20.28 -0.78
C ALA A 142 -25.50 20.81 0.66
N ARG A 143 -26.61 20.80 1.42
CA ARG A 143 -26.61 21.14 2.84
C ARG A 143 -25.95 20.07 3.72
N GLU A 144 -26.01 18.82 3.28
CA GLU A 144 -25.52 17.66 4.01
C GLU A 144 -24.16 17.19 3.48
N LEU A 145 -23.98 17.23 2.16
CA LEU A 145 -22.78 16.85 1.42
C LEU A 145 -22.32 17.99 0.49
N PRO A 146 -21.95 19.15 1.07
CA PRO A 146 -21.54 20.33 0.31
C PRO A 146 -20.38 20.03 -0.61
N GLY A 147 -19.36 19.31 -0.14
CA GLY A 147 -18.17 18.98 -0.92
C GLY A 147 -18.50 18.27 -2.22
N LEU A 148 -19.56 17.45 -2.27
CA LEU A 148 -19.98 16.75 -3.48
C LEU A 148 -20.99 17.54 -4.30
N PHE A 149 -22.02 18.15 -3.69
CA PHE A 149 -23.18 18.70 -4.43
C PHE A 149 -23.21 20.21 -4.58
N LEU A 150 -22.46 20.96 -3.77
CA LEU A 150 -22.47 22.41 -3.85
C LEU A 150 -21.68 22.88 -5.09
N ASP A 151 -22.30 23.76 -5.86
CA ASP A 151 -21.63 24.51 -6.94
C ASP A 151 -21.43 25.96 -6.48
N ASP A 152 -20.18 26.41 -6.48
CA ASP A 152 -19.84 27.82 -6.27
C ASP A 152 -20.22 28.68 -7.50
N SER A 153 -19.93 29.99 -7.44
CA SER A 153 -20.28 30.89 -8.54
C SER A 153 -19.59 30.51 -9.86
N ALA A 154 -18.33 30.10 -9.82
CA ALA A 154 -17.58 29.70 -11.01
C ALA A 154 -18.05 28.35 -11.57
N ASP A 155 -18.47 27.42 -10.70
CA ASP A 155 -19.06 26.13 -11.09
C ASP A 155 -20.41 26.32 -11.78
N ARG A 156 -21.25 27.21 -11.24
CA ARG A 156 -22.53 27.59 -11.84
C ARG A 156 -22.32 28.34 -13.15
N ALA A 157 -21.35 29.27 -13.17
CA ALA A 157 -20.98 30.02 -14.35
C ALA A 157 -20.51 29.10 -15.48
N PHE A 158 -19.61 28.15 -15.19
CA PHE A 158 -19.08 27.18 -16.15
C PHE A 158 -20.18 26.35 -16.81
N GLY A 159 -21.28 26.10 -16.09
CA GLY A 159 -22.45 25.43 -16.64
C GLY A 159 -22.24 23.94 -16.92
N ILE A 160 -23.23 23.38 -17.62
CA ILE A 160 -23.34 21.94 -17.87
C ILE A 160 -24.00 21.78 -19.24
N PRO A 161 -23.52 20.87 -20.11
CA PRO A 161 -24.27 20.47 -21.30
C PRO A 161 -25.61 19.84 -20.90
N ARG A 162 -26.72 20.28 -21.48
CA ARG A 162 -28.08 19.88 -21.04
C ARG A 162 -28.32 18.38 -21.22
N GLU A 163 -27.88 17.84 -22.35
CA GLU A 163 -28.07 16.46 -22.77
C GLU A 163 -27.21 15.50 -21.95
N LEU A 164 -26.08 15.98 -21.42
CA LEU A 164 -25.10 15.16 -20.72
C LEU A 164 -25.64 14.58 -19.41
N ILE A 165 -26.42 15.34 -18.65
CA ILE A 165 -27.00 14.82 -17.39
C ILE A 165 -27.96 13.66 -17.68
N TYR A 166 -28.83 13.82 -18.69
CA TYR A 166 -29.74 12.75 -19.10
C TYR A 166 -28.96 11.52 -19.58
N GLU A 167 -27.92 11.72 -20.40
CA GLU A 167 -27.06 10.63 -20.88
C GLU A 167 -26.36 9.88 -19.73
N LEU A 168 -25.84 10.59 -18.72
CA LEU A 168 -25.22 9.97 -17.54
C LEU A 168 -26.21 9.06 -16.79
N PHE A 169 -27.41 9.55 -16.50
CA PHE A 169 -28.41 8.73 -15.81
C PHE A 169 -28.91 7.57 -16.68
N LEU A 170 -28.96 7.72 -18.01
CA LEU A 170 -29.25 6.61 -18.92
C LEU A 170 -28.19 5.52 -18.80
N GLN A 171 -26.91 5.90 -18.74
CA GLN A 171 -25.80 4.95 -18.57
C GLN A 171 -25.81 4.26 -17.20
N TRP A 172 -26.26 4.95 -16.14
CA TRP A 172 -26.40 4.39 -14.80
C TRP A 172 -27.63 3.49 -14.62
N ASN A 173 -28.68 3.67 -15.41
CA ASN A 173 -29.88 2.82 -15.41
C ASN A 173 -29.69 1.51 -16.21
N ASP A 174 -28.46 1.20 -16.64
CA ASP A 174 -28.09 -0.09 -17.21
C ASP A 174 -28.40 -1.22 -16.20
N PRO A 175 -29.30 -2.19 -16.52
CA PRO A 175 -29.70 -3.24 -15.59
C PRO A 175 -28.52 -4.07 -15.06
N GLU A 176 -27.44 -4.19 -15.86
CA GLU A 176 -26.23 -4.90 -15.46
C GLU A 176 -25.45 -4.21 -14.32
N LEU A 177 -25.74 -2.93 -14.03
CA LEU A 177 -25.12 -2.15 -12.97
C LEU A 177 -25.98 -2.05 -11.71
N SER A 178 -27.17 -2.65 -11.67
CA SER A 178 -28.09 -2.52 -10.53
C SER A 178 -27.46 -2.86 -9.17
N SER A 179 -26.60 -3.87 -9.11
CA SER A 179 -25.95 -4.31 -7.86
C SER A 179 -24.92 -3.30 -7.31
N ILE A 180 -24.36 -2.41 -8.15
CA ILE A 180 -23.27 -1.51 -7.73
C ILE A 180 -23.74 -0.46 -6.73
N PHE A 181 -25.01 -0.07 -6.78
CA PHE A 181 -25.56 0.96 -5.90
C PHE A 181 -25.80 0.44 -4.48
N LEU A 182 -25.90 -0.88 -4.29
CA LEU A 182 -26.06 -1.52 -2.99
C LEU A 182 -24.72 -1.80 -2.30
N ASP A 183 -23.66 -2.00 -3.08
CA ASP A 183 -22.33 -2.29 -2.54
C ASP A 183 -21.66 -1.02 -2.00
N ASP A 184 -21.12 -1.10 -0.79
CA ASP A 184 -20.48 0.00 -0.04
C ASP A 184 -19.10 0.39 -0.60
N THR A 185 -18.42 -0.52 -1.31
CA THR A 185 -17.08 -0.30 -1.89
C THR A 185 -17.10 0.34 -3.28
N THR A 186 -18.26 0.37 -3.97
CA THR A 186 -18.38 0.83 -5.37
C THR A 186 -17.79 2.21 -5.61
N ALA A 187 -18.02 3.17 -4.69
CA ALA A 187 -17.51 4.53 -4.86
C ALA A 187 -15.97 4.57 -4.91
N GLY A 188 -15.31 3.73 -4.10
CA GLY A 188 -13.87 3.55 -4.13
C GLY A 188 -13.36 2.93 -5.43
N TRP A 189 -14.10 1.97 -5.99
CA TRP A 189 -13.79 1.41 -7.31
C TRP A 189 -13.96 2.44 -8.44
N ILE A 190 -15.01 3.27 -8.41
CA ILE A 190 -15.19 4.37 -9.36
C ILE A 190 -14.00 5.32 -9.30
N TYR A 191 -13.58 5.70 -8.09
CA TYR A 191 -12.39 6.54 -7.87
C TYR A 191 -11.11 5.89 -8.42
N GLN A 192 -10.88 4.60 -8.18
CA GLN A 192 -9.73 3.88 -8.76
C GLN A 192 -9.78 3.85 -10.29
N TYR A 193 -10.89 3.40 -10.87
CA TYR A 193 -11.03 3.24 -12.32
C TYR A 193 -10.96 4.56 -13.08
N TRP A 194 -11.39 5.67 -12.44
CA TRP A 194 -11.20 7.01 -12.99
C TRP A 194 -9.72 7.36 -13.15
N ASN A 195 -8.88 7.03 -12.16
CA ASN A 195 -7.47 7.41 -12.11
C ASN A 195 -6.51 6.36 -12.71
N ASP A 196 -6.98 5.13 -12.94
CA ASP A 196 -6.20 4.02 -13.53
C ASP A 196 -5.37 4.44 -14.78
N PRO A 197 -5.94 5.15 -15.78
CA PRO A 197 -5.17 5.55 -16.98
C PRO A 197 -3.99 6.48 -16.65
N ASP A 198 -4.18 7.40 -15.71
CA ASP A 198 -3.16 8.38 -15.32
C ASP A 198 -2.04 7.68 -14.52
N ARG A 199 -2.40 6.76 -13.63
CA ARG A 199 -1.45 5.89 -12.92
C ARG A 199 -0.65 4.99 -13.88
N GLU A 200 -1.31 4.38 -14.86
CA GLU A 200 -0.66 3.53 -15.86
C GLU A 200 0.36 4.33 -16.69
N ALA A 201 0.03 5.54 -17.11
CA ALA A 201 0.95 6.43 -17.82
C ALA A 201 2.18 6.83 -16.96
N ILE A 202 1.99 7.13 -15.68
CA ILE A 202 3.12 7.40 -14.75
C ILE A 202 4.01 6.17 -14.62
N ASN A 203 3.41 4.99 -14.43
CA ASN A 203 4.14 3.73 -14.29
C ASN A 203 4.97 3.41 -15.54
N GLU A 204 4.45 3.67 -16.74
CA GLU A 204 5.20 3.52 -18.00
C GLU A 204 6.38 4.49 -18.08
N ARG A 205 6.16 5.77 -17.79
CA ARG A 205 7.23 6.79 -17.79
C ARG A 205 8.36 6.45 -16.81
N VAL A 206 8.03 5.89 -15.64
CA VAL A 206 8.99 5.55 -14.58
C VAL A 206 9.79 4.27 -14.88
N LYS A 207 9.27 3.36 -15.73
CA LYS A 207 10.03 2.16 -16.15
C LYS A 207 11.33 2.52 -16.87
N ASP A 208 11.34 3.60 -17.65
CA ASP A 208 12.49 4.05 -18.45
C ASP A 208 13.43 5.00 -17.70
N LYS A 209 13.64 4.76 -16.39
CA LYS A 209 14.43 5.60 -15.45
C LYS A 209 13.83 6.98 -15.11
N GLY A 210 12.57 7.23 -15.46
CA GLY A 210 11.85 8.41 -15.00
C GLY A 210 11.67 8.43 -13.47
N LYS A 211 11.58 9.62 -12.89
CA LYS A 211 11.24 9.83 -11.47
C LYS A 211 9.75 10.16 -11.32
N ILE A 212 9.19 9.86 -10.16
CA ILE A 212 7.85 10.30 -9.74
C ILE A 212 7.99 11.70 -9.13
N LEU A 213 7.18 12.65 -9.61
CA LEU A 213 7.14 14.00 -9.09
C LEU A 213 6.32 14.05 -7.78
N GLY A 214 6.59 15.01 -6.90
CA GLY A 214 5.86 15.16 -5.63
C GLY A 214 4.33 15.22 -5.82
N LYS A 215 3.86 15.95 -6.83
CA LYS A 215 2.42 16.06 -7.16
C LYS A 215 1.78 14.78 -7.69
N GLU A 216 2.59 13.83 -8.18
CA GLU A 216 2.14 12.57 -8.78
C GLU A 216 2.10 11.41 -7.78
N ILE A 217 2.62 11.60 -6.56
CA ILE A 217 2.71 10.53 -5.55
C ILE A 217 1.34 9.89 -5.30
N ALA A 218 0.31 10.70 -5.02
CA ALA A 218 -1.05 10.20 -4.76
C ALA A 218 -1.57 9.28 -5.88
N SER A 219 -1.42 9.72 -7.14
CA SER A 219 -1.85 8.93 -8.30
C SER A 219 -1.01 7.68 -8.51
N ALA A 220 0.32 7.77 -8.29
CA ALA A 220 1.25 6.66 -8.51
C ALA A 220 1.07 5.53 -7.49
N THR A 221 0.66 5.86 -6.26
CA THR A 221 0.55 4.90 -5.15
C THR A 221 -0.87 4.39 -4.90
N GLN A 222 -1.82 4.76 -5.76
CA GLN A 222 -3.22 4.42 -5.59
C GLN A 222 -3.47 2.91 -5.79
N LEU A 223 -3.87 2.23 -4.72
CA LEU A 223 -4.21 0.81 -4.71
C LEU A 223 -5.34 0.54 -3.71
N PHE A 224 -6.50 0.12 -4.20
CA PHE A 224 -7.64 -0.21 -3.35
C PHE A 224 -7.44 -1.52 -2.61
N THR A 225 -7.71 -1.52 -1.30
CA THR A 225 -7.58 -2.71 -0.43
C THR A 225 -8.76 -3.65 -0.61
N GLU A 226 -8.52 -4.95 -0.81
CA GLU A 226 -9.60 -5.96 -0.87
C GLU A 226 -10.30 -6.12 0.49
N ARG A 227 -11.61 -6.39 0.45
CA ARG A 227 -12.47 -6.37 1.65
C ARG A 227 -12.02 -7.32 2.76
N TYR A 228 -11.62 -8.54 2.44
CA TYR A 228 -11.20 -9.50 3.47
C TYR A 228 -9.96 -9.05 4.26
N MET A 229 -9.07 -8.25 3.66
CA MET A 229 -7.90 -7.69 4.36
C MET A 229 -8.31 -6.58 5.31
N VAL A 230 -9.23 -5.71 4.86
CA VAL A 230 -9.84 -4.66 5.68
C VAL A 230 -10.54 -5.29 6.89
N GLU A 231 -11.36 -6.30 6.64
CA GLU A 231 -12.09 -7.00 7.68
C GLU A 231 -11.14 -7.69 8.67
N TRP A 232 -10.12 -8.40 8.18
CA TRP A 232 -9.13 -9.01 9.07
C TRP A 232 -8.41 -7.99 9.95
N LEU A 233 -7.94 -6.87 9.38
CA LEU A 233 -7.21 -5.84 10.12
C LEU A 233 -8.09 -5.18 11.20
N ILE A 234 -9.35 -4.87 10.89
CA ILE A 234 -10.29 -4.23 11.83
C ILE A 234 -10.79 -5.23 12.89
N GLN A 235 -11.19 -6.45 12.50
CA GLN A 235 -11.65 -7.47 13.44
C GLN A 235 -10.56 -7.82 14.46
N ASN A 236 -9.30 -7.95 14.02
CA ASN A 236 -8.19 -8.31 14.90
C ASN A 236 -7.56 -7.11 15.63
N SER A 237 -7.95 -5.86 15.33
CA SER A 237 -7.54 -4.69 16.12
C SER A 237 -8.66 -4.26 17.08
N VAL A 238 -9.78 -3.76 16.53
CA VAL A 238 -10.95 -3.32 17.31
C VAL A 238 -11.58 -4.49 18.09
N GLY A 239 -11.65 -5.70 17.51
CA GLY A 239 -12.22 -6.85 18.20
C GLY A 239 -11.38 -7.31 19.39
N ASN A 240 -10.05 -7.20 19.32
CA ASN A 240 -9.18 -7.49 20.46
C ASN A 240 -9.41 -6.47 21.60
N LEU A 241 -9.56 -5.18 21.27
CA LEU A 241 -9.95 -4.16 22.25
C LEU A 241 -11.33 -4.47 22.86
N TRP A 242 -12.31 -4.87 22.06
CA TRP A 242 -13.64 -5.26 22.55
C TRP A 242 -13.58 -6.40 23.57
N PHE A 243 -12.82 -7.46 23.30
CA PHE A 243 -12.63 -8.55 24.26
C PHE A 243 -11.94 -8.08 25.54
N ALA A 244 -10.96 -7.18 25.44
CA ALA A 244 -10.32 -6.58 26.61
C ALA A 244 -11.30 -5.74 27.44
N ILE A 245 -12.11 -4.90 26.79
CA ILE A 245 -13.19 -4.10 27.41
C ILE A 245 -14.18 -5.01 28.14
N CYS A 246 -14.63 -6.08 27.47
CA CYS A 246 -15.56 -7.03 28.09
C CYS A 246 -14.96 -7.70 29.32
N LYS A 247 -13.69 -8.13 29.25
CA LYS A 247 -13.02 -8.72 30.42
C LYS A 247 -12.84 -7.72 31.56
N LYS A 248 -12.45 -6.48 31.25
CA LYS A 248 -12.28 -5.39 32.23
C LYS A 248 -13.57 -5.14 33.01
N ASN A 249 -14.70 -5.10 32.29
CA ASN A 249 -16.01 -4.83 32.88
C ASN A 249 -16.77 -6.09 33.31
N GLN A 250 -16.17 -7.28 33.16
CA GLN A 250 -16.82 -8.58 33.45
C GLN A 250 -18.12 -8.79 32.64
N TRP A 251 -18.15 -8.31 31.39
CA TRP A 251 -19.27 -8.44 30.48
C TRP A 251 -19.23 -9.75 29.70
N ASN A 252 -20.41 -10.28 29.38
CA ASN A 252 -20.57 -11.48 28.57
C ASN A 252 -21.03 -11.12 27.15
N THR A 253 -20.12 -11.18 26.19
CA THR A 253 -20.39 -10.87 24.78
C THR A 253 -20.85 -12.11 24.00
N ASN A 254 -21.82 -11.93 23.11
CA ASN A 254 -22.28 -12.96 22.17
C ASN A 254 -21.18 -13.44 21.23
N ALA A 255 -20.13 -12.64 21.01
CA ALA A 255 -18.99 -13.03 20.19
C ALA A 255 -18.33 -14.35 20.66
N ILE A 256 -18.38 -14.67 21.97
CA ILE A 256 -17.86 -15.93 22.50
C ILE A 256 -18.60 -17.13 21.91
N GLN A 257 -19.94 -17.06 21.82
CA GLN A 257 -20.75 -18.12 21.24
C GLN A 257 -20.49 -18.23 19.73
N VAL A 258 -20.53 -17.09 19.02
CA VAL A 258 -20.32 -17.03 17.56
C VAL A 258 -18.97 -17.63 17.17
N LEU A 259 -17.90 -17.27 17.87
CA LEU A 259 -16.57 -17.83 17.63
C LEU A 259 -16.50 -19.33 17.93
N GLY A 260 -17.18 -19.80 18.98
CA GLY A 260 -17.28 -21.22 19.31
C GLY A 260 -17.94 -22.04 18.19
N GLU A 261 -19.03 -21.54 17.63
CA GLU A 261 -19.75 -22.17 16.51
C GLU A 261 -18.91 -22.16 15.23
N LEU A 262 -18.28 -21.02 14.90
CA LEU A 262 -17.34 -20.90 13.78
C LEU A 262 -16.18 -21.89 13.90
N LYS A 263 -15.62 -22.06 15.11
CA LYS A 263 -14.49 -22.97 15.37
C LYS A 263 -14.84 -24.43 15.09
N GLU A 264 -16.00 -24.90 15.55
CA GLU A 264 -16.44 -26.28 15.25
C GLU A 264 -16.76 -26.47 13.76
N ARG A 265 -17.36 -25.47 13.10
CA ARG A 265 -17.62 -25.54 11.64
C ARG A 265 -16.32 -25.51 10.83
N ARG A 266 -15.35 -24.66 11.18
CA ARG A 266 -13.99 -24.67 10.59
C ARG A 266 -13.31 -26.03 10.75
N LYS A 267 -13.42 -26.66 11.92
CA LYS A 267 -12.84 -27.99 12.18
C LYS A 267 -13.47 -29.05 11.28
N ALA A 268 -14.80 -29.09 11.16
CA ALA A 268 -15.51 -30.01 10.27
C ALA A 268 -15.16 -29.77 8.78
N HIS A 269 -15.09 -28.50 8.36
CA HIS A 269 -14.72 -28.10 7.00
C HIS A 269 -13.29 -28.51 6.64
N ASN A 270 -12.33 -28.23 7.53
CA ASN A 270 -10.92 -28.61 7.33
C ASN A 270 -10.72 -30.13 7.33
N GLN A 271 -11.55 -30.90 8.03
CA GLN A 271 -11.53 -32.37 7.92
C GLN A 271 -11.98 -32.84 6.53
N LYS A 272 -12.97 -32.20 5.91
CA LYS A 272 -13.38 -32.49 4.52
C LYS A 272 -12.24 -32.17 3.53
N ILE A 273 -11.55 -31.05 3.73
CA ILE A 273 -10.35 -30.68 2.94
C ILE A 273 -9.24 -31.73 3.12
N ALA A 274 -8.93 -32.13 4.36
CA ALA A 274 -7.90 -33.14 4.64
C ALA A 274 -8.21 -34.50 4.01
N LYS A 275 -9.49 -34.88 3.95
CA LYS A 275 -9.99 -36.08 3.26
C LYS A 275 -10.11 -35.90 1.73
N LYS A 276 -9.76 -34.72 1.18
CA LYS A 276 -9.88 -34.36 -0.23
C LYS A 276 -11.30 -34.46 -0.79
N VAL A 277 -12.32 -34.28 0.06
CA VAL A 277 -13.74 -34.25 -0.34
C VAL A 277 -14.07 -32.93 -1.04
N ILE A 278 -13.44 -31.85 -0.59
CA ILE A 278 -13.52 -30.51 -1.17
C ILE A 278 -12.10 -29.95 -1.34
N SER A 279 -11.93 -28.92 -2.17
CA SER A 279 -10.64 -28.29 -2.42
C SER A 279 -10.24 -27.34 -1.29
N GLU A 280 -8.93 -27.09 -1.12
CA GLU A 280 -8.44 -26.20 -0.05
C GLU A 280 -8.91 -24.74 -0.22
N ASP A 281 -9.22 -24.33 -1.45
CA ASP A 281 -9.74 -23.01 -1.82
C ASP A 281 -11.28 -22.91 -1.75
N THR A 282 -11.96 -23.95 -1.25
CA THR A 282 -13.39 -23.86 -0.95
C THR A 282 -13.61 -23.06 0.34
N ALA A 283 -14.30 -21.92 0.24
CA ALA A 283 -14.65 -21.09 1.39
C ALA A 283 -15.63 -21.79 2.33
N LEU A 284 -15.44 -21.61 3.64
CA LEU A 284 -16.45 -21.93 4.66
C LEU A 284 -17.72 -21.10 4.40
N LEU A 285 -18.89 -21.69 4.62
CA LEU A 285 -20.16 -20.96 4.56
C LEU A 285 -20.33 -20.12 5.83
N ILE A 286 -20.66 -18.84 5.68
CA ILE A 286 -21.12 -17.98 6.76
C ILE A 286 -22.64 -18.06 6.82
N GLU A 287 -23.18 -18.34 8.02
CA GLU A 287 -24.60 -18.69 8.22
C GLU A 287 -25.40 -17.57 8.87
N THR A 288 -24.75 -16.68 9.63
CA THR A 288 -25.44 -15.57 10.33
C THR A 288 -24.79 -14.22 10.05
N GLU A 289 -25.52 -13.14 10.33
CA GLU A 289 -25.00 -11.77 10.19
C GLU A 289 -23.91 -11.47 11.23
N GLU A 290 -24.02 -12.01 12.45
CA GLU A 290 -23.00 -11.84 13.49
C GLU A 290 -21.67 -12.48 13.09
N GLU A 291 -21.71 -13.61 12.39
CA GLU A 291 -20.51 -14.27 11.89
C GLU A 291 -19.73 -13.40 10.90
N GLU A 292 -20.41 -12.56 10.10
CA GLU A 292 -19.73 -11.63 9.18
C GLU A 292 -18.77 -10.69 9.92
N TYR A 293 -19.07 -10.34 11.18
CA TYR A 293 -18.25 -9.49 12.03
C TYR A 293 -17.10 -10.21 12.74
N TRP A 294 -17.04 -11.55 12.70
CA TRP A 294 -16.04 -12.35 13.42
C TRP A 294 -15.34 -13.41 12.57
N LYS A 295 -15.72 -13.58 11.30
CA LYS A 295 -15.24 -14.64 10.39
C LYS A 295 -13.74 -14.63 10.10
N TYR A 296 -13.04 -13.52 10.35
CA TYR A 296 -11.58 -13.39 10.20
C TYR A 296 -10.83 -13.16 11.51
N PHE A 297 -11.55 -13.11 12.64
CA PHE A 297 -10.94 -12.96 13.95
C PHE A 297 -10.08 -14.17 14.30
N LEU A 298 -8.88 -13.91 14.81
CA LEU A 298 -7.93 -14.89 15.30
C LEU A 298 -7.87 -14.78 16.83
N GLU A 299 -8.49 -15.75 17.51
CA GLU A 299 -8.49 -15.79 18.97
C GLU A 299 -7.06 -15.86 19.53
N ARG A 300 -6.78 -15.02 20.52
CA ARG A 300 -5.53 -15.03 21.28
C ARG A 300 -5.79 -14.76 22.77
N GLU A 301 -4.78 -15.04 23.57
CA GLU A 301 -4.82 -14.70 24.99
C GLU A 301 -4.47 -13.22 25.22
N LEU A 302 -5.34 -12.53 25.95
CA LEU A 302 -5.08 -11.17 26.44
C LEU A 302 -4.19 -11.22 27.69
N SER A 303 -3.27 -10.28 27.85
CA SER A 303 -2.49 -10.07 29.09
C SER A 303 -3.31 -9.29 30.12
N GLU A 304 -2.89 -9.35 31.39
CA GLU A 304 -3.51 -8.54 32.46
C GLU A 304 -3.33 -7.05 32.22
N GLU A 305 -2.17 -6.64 31.69
CA GLU A 305 -1.89 -5.25 31.33
C GLU A 305 -2.84 -4.74 30.24
N GLU A 306 -3.15 -5.57 29.23
CA GLU A 306 -4.13 -5.23 28.19
C GLU A 306 -5.53 -5.00 28.79
N ILE A 307 -5.94 -5.87 29.71
CA ILE A 307 -7.26 -5.78 30.36
C ILE A 307 -7.33 -4.57 31.29
N GLN A 308 -6.23 -4.20 31.96
CA GLN A 308 -6.22 -3.06 32.88
C GLN A 308 -6.18 -1.72 32.13
N ASN A 309 -5.34 -1.61 31.09
CA ASN A 309 -5.06 -0.36 30.39
C ASN A 309 -6.10 -0.01 29.31
N VAL A 310 -6.90 -0.96 28.84
CA VAL A 310 -7.94 -0.69 27.84
C VAL A 310 -8.98 0.29 28.38
N ILE A 311 -9.58 1.09 27.50
CA ILE A 311 -10.73 1.96 27.76
C ILE A 311 -11.94 1.20 28.35
N GLY A 312 -12.91 1.93 28.89
CA GLY A 312 -14.07 1.34 29.59
C GLY A 312 -15.23 0.94 28.67
N SER A 313 -15.36 1.58 27.51
CA SER A 313 -16.49 1.41 26.57
C SER A 313 -15.98 1.39 25.14
N ILE A 314 -16.66 0.65 24.25
CA ILE A 314 -16.35 0.70 22.81
C ILE A 314 -16.57 2.11 22.25
N ARG A 315 -17.44 2.89 22.90
CA ARG A 315 -17.83 4.23 22.48
C ARG A 315 -16.70 5.25 22.57
N GLU A 316 -15.66 4.94 23.33
CA GLU A 316 -14.47 5.77 23.55
C GLU A 316 -13.34 5.49 22.55
N ILE A 317 -13.45 4.45 21.70
CA ILE A 317 -12.39 4.11 20.73
C ILE A 317 -12.16 5.27 19.77
N LYS A 318 -10.90 5.70 19.64
CA LYS A 318 -10.46 6.55 18.53
C LYS A 318 -9.69 5.70 17.52
N LEU A 319 -10.20 5.65 16.30
CA LEU A 319 -9.60 4.99 15.15
C LEU A 319 -9.14 6.00 14.11
N LEU A 320 -7.89 5.87 13.66
CA LEU A 320 -7.33 6.67 12.58
C LEU A 320 -6.94 5.81 11.39
N ASP A 321 -7.34 6.24 10.20
CA ASP A 321 -6.71 5.83 8.94
C ASP A 321 -5.90 7.00 8.33
N PRO A 322 -4.56 6.96 8.38
CA PRO A 322 -3.70 8.06 7.95
C PRO A 322 -3.41 8.09 6.45
N ALA A 323 -3.95 7.16 5.67
CA ALA A 323 -3.87 7.10 4.21
C ALA A 323 -5.18 6.52 3.67
N CYS A 324 -6.29 7.16 4.05
CA CYS A 324 -7.60 6.52 4.01
C CYS A 324 -8.19 6.34 2.61
N GLY A 325 -7.64 7.02 1.60
CA GLY A 325 -8.16 7.01 0.24
C GLY A 325 -9.66 7.32 0.22
N SER A 326 -10.43 6.44 -0.42
CA SER A 326 -11.89 6.54 -0.48
C SER A 326 -12.60 6.03 0.80
N GLY A 327 -11.87 5.80 1.89
CA GLY A 327 -12.42 5.47 3.21
C GLY A 327 -12.80 4.00 3.43
N HIS A 328 -12.22 3.03 2.71
CA HIS A 328 -12.65 1.62 2.80
C HIS A 328 -12.48 1.02 4.21
N PHE A 329 -11.38 1.32 4.91
CA PHE A 329 -11.21 0.91 6.31
C PHE A 329 -12.23 1.56 7.24
N LEU A 330 -12.44 2.88 7.08
CA LEU A 330 -13.40 3.64 7.89
C LEU A 330 -14.83 3.14 7.70
N LEU A 331 -15.18 2.75 6.47
CA LEU A 331 -16.50 2.23 6.13
C LEU A 331 -16.78 0.89 6.80
N TYR A 332 -15.82 -0.04 6.78
CA TYR A 332 -15.99 -1.29 7.52
C TYR A 332 -15.95 -1.08 9.03
N ALA A 333 -15.03 -0.22 9.52
CA ALA A 333 -14.97 0.14 10.93
C ALA A 333 -16.30 0.74 11.42
N PHE A 334 -16.98 1.55 10.61
CA PHE A 334 -18.32 2.05 10.91
C PHE A 334 -19.30 0.89 11.20
N TYR A 335 -19.41 -0.08 10.29
CA TYR A 335 -20.33 -1.20 10.47
C TYR A 335 -19.97 -2.06 11.67
N PHE A 336 -18.68 -2.32 11.90
CA PHE A 336 -18.26 -3.15 13.02
C PHE A 336 -18.45 -2.44 14.36
N LEU A 337 -18.11 -1.15 14.45
CA LEU A 337 -18.40 -0.35 15.65
C LEU A 337 -19.91 -0.25 15.89
N PHE A 338 -20.72 -0.08 14.84
CA PHE A 338 -22.18 -0.06 14.98
C PHE A 338 -22.69 -1.36 15.61
N TYR A 339 -22.24 -2.51 15.11
CA TYR A 339 -22.54 -3.82 15.69
C TYR A 339 -22.10 -3.90 17.18
N LEU A 340 -20.89 -3.46 17.50
CA LEU A 340 -20.38 -3.48 18.88
C LEU A 340 -21.12 -2.49 19.81
N TYR A 341 -21.57 -1.34 19.31
CA TYR A 341 -22.40 -0.39 20.08
C TYR A 341 -23.74 -1.02 20.45
N LYS A 342 -24.40 -1.71 19.51
CA LYS A 342 -25.66 -2.44 19.78
C LYS A 342 -25.43 -3.57 20.79
N GLU A 343 -24.30 -4.25 20.69
CA GLU A 343 -23.92 -5.30 21.63
C GLU A 343 -23.65 -4.75 23.03
N GLU A 344 -22.96 -3.60 23.15
CA GLU A 344 -22.78 -2.90 24.42
C GLU A 344 -24.13 -2.48 25.03
N ASP A 345 -25.03 -1.90 24.24
CA ASP A 345 -26.38 -1.53 24.68
C ASP A 345 -27.19 -2.72 25.20
N ARG A 346 -27.12 -3.86 24.50
CA ARG A 346 -27.74 -5.12 24.94
C ARG A 346 -27.19 -5.57 26.29
N ILE A 347 -25.86 -5.55 26.44
CA ILE A 347 -25.19 -5.95 27.69
C ILE A 347 -25.60 -5.01 28.83
N LEU A 348 -25.50 -3.69 28.63
CA LEU A 348 -25.86 -2.69 29.63
C LEU A 348 -27.33 -2.80 30.04
N LYS A 349 -28.25 -3.04 29.10
CA LYS A 349 -29.67 -3.28 29.41
C LYS A 349 -29.90 -4.56 30.20
N SER A 350 -29.11 -5.61 29.95
CA SER A 350 -29.20 -6.85 30.72
C SER A 350 -28.74 -6.70 32.18
N ILE A 351 -27.74 -5.85 32.41
CA ILE A 351 -27.18 -5.56 33.75
C ILE A 351 -28.02 -4.51 34.48
N HIS A 352 -28.47 -3.49 33.76
CA HIS A 352 -29.25 -2.37 34.24
C HIS A 352 -30.54 -2.25 33.42
N PRO A 353 -31.66 -2.89 33.84
CA PRO A 353 -32.91 -2.91 33.09
C PRO A 353 -33.53 -1.53 32.78
N SER A 354 -33.13 -0.48 33.50
CA SER A 354 -33.54 0.90 33.25
C SER A 354 -32.68 1.64 32.20
N TYR A 355 -31.64 0.99 31.67
CA TYR A 355 -30.80 1.57 30.62
C TYR A 355 -31.61 1.80 29.35
N VAL A 356 -31.49 3.00 28.78
CA VAL A 356 -32.13 3.38 27.53
C VAL A 356 -31.12 3.20 26.42
N GLU A 357 -31.42 2.28 25.50
CA GLU A 357 -30.59 2.03 24.32
C GLU A 357 -30.58 3.26 23.41
N ALA A 358 -29.44 3.52 22.80
CA ALA A 358 -29.35 4.57 21.80
C ALA A 358 -30.10 4.14 20.53
N SER A 359 -30.77 5.10 19.88
CA SER A 359 -31.32 4.88 18.55
C SER A 359 -30.21 4.64 17.54
N ASP A 360 -30.54 3.95 16.44
CA ASP A 360 -29.57 3.65 15.39
C ASP A 360 -28.96 4.94 14.77
N ALA A 361 -29.75 6.02 14.70
CA ALA A 361 -29.28 7.33 14.25
C ALA A 361 -28.28 7.97 15.23
N GLU A 362 -28.51 7.85 16.55
CA GLU A 362 -27.59 8.35 17.58
C GLU A 362 -26.27 7.58 17.59
N ILE A 363 -26.34 6.26 17.41
CA ILE A 363 -25.15 5.39 17.27
C ILE A 363 -24.35 5.79 16.03
N ALA A 364 -25.01 5.87 14.87
CA ALA A 364 -24.37 6.24 13.62
C ALA A 364 -23.72 7.63 13.68
N LYS A 365 -24.42 8.62 14.26
CA LYS A 365 -23.88 9.96 14.52
C LYS A 365 -22.65 9.90 15.43
N SER A 366 -22.74 9.20 16.55
CA SER A 366 -21.65 9.08 17.52
C SER A 366 -20.39 8.49 16.89
N ILE A 367 -20.52 7.44 16.07
CA ILE A 367 -19.40 6.79 15.38
C ILE A 367 -18.67 7.74 14.43
N LEU A 368 -19.43 8.48 13.62
CA LEU A 368 -18.86 9.43 12.65
C LEU A 368 -18.17 10.62 13.32
N GLU A 369 -18.73 11.12 14.43
CA GLU A 369 -18.20 12.30 15.13
C GLU A 369 -17.03 11.98 16.05
N ASN A 370 -17.04 10.83 16.73
CA ASN A 370 -16.12 10.58 17.85
C ASN A 370 -15.08 9.50 17.58
N ASN A 371 -15.39 8.52 16.74
CA ASN A 371 -14.55 7.32 16.62
C ASN A 371 -13.70 7.34 15.36
N LEU A 372 -14.27 7.68 14.21
CA LEU A 372 -13.61 7.55 12.91
C LEU A 372 -12.85 8.83 12.53
N HIS A 373 -11.57 8.67 12.21
CA HIS A 373 -10.68 9.74 11.75
C HIS A 373 -9.94 9.30 10.49
N GLY A 374 -9.78 10.19 9.53
CA GLY A 374 -9.18 9.88 8.24
C GLY A 374 -8.34 11.02 7.69
N VAL A 375 -7.18 10.67 7.12
CA VAL A 375 -6.31 11.60 6.42
C VAL A 375 -5.94 11.01 5.07
N ASP A 376 -5.96 11.84 4.01
CA ASP A 376 -5.44 11.46 2.70
C ASP A 376 -4.80 12.68 2.00
N LEU A 377 -3.90 12.43 1.06
CA LEU A 377 -3.26 13.49 0.27
C LEU A 377 -4.21 14.04 -0.81
N ASP A 378 -5.14 13.22 -1.32
CA ASP A 378 -6.06 13.61 -2.39
C ASP A 378 -7.40 14.10 -1.81
N PRO A 379 -7.77 15.39 -1.96
CA PRO A 379 -9.06 15.91 -1.51
C PRO A 379 -10.26 15.24 -2.19
N ARG A 380 -10.10 14.71 -3.41
CA ARG A 380 -11.15 13.97 -4.11
C ARG A 380 -11.41 12.62 -3.45
N ALA A 381 -10.36 11.98 -2.92
CA ALA A 381 -10.52 10.73 -2.18
C ALA A 381 -11.29 10.95 -0.88
N ILE A 382 -10.96 12.02 -0.14
CA ILE A 382 -11.68 12.45 1.07
C ILE A 382 -13.16 12.78 0.77
N GLN A 383 -13.44 13.48 -0.32
CA GLN A 383 -14.81 13.77 -0.75
C GLN A 383 -15.63 12.47 -0.93
N ILE A 384 -15.04 11.46 -1.57
CA ILE A 384 -15.68 10.14 -1.76
C ILE A 384 -15.82 9.39 -0.44
N ALA A 385 -14.82 9.44 0.44
CA ALA A 385 -14.88 8.82 1.76
C ALA A 385 -16.03 9.41 2.60
N VAL A 386 -16.14 10.74 2.64
CA VAL A 386 -17.21 11.46 3.33
C VAL A 386 -18.58 11.09 2.77
N ALA A 387 -18.76 11.14 1.44
CA ALA A 387 -20.03 10.78 0.82
C ALA A 387 -20.42 9.30 1.06
N SER A 388 -19.44 8.38 1.04
CA SER A 388 -19.66 6.95 1.27
C SER A 388 -20.06 6.67 2.72
N LEU A 389 -19.37 7.29 3.69
CA LEU A 389 -19.70 7.18 5.11
C LEU A 389 -21.07 7.80 5.41
N TYR A 390 -21.34 9.00 4.87
CA TYR A 390 -22.62 9.69 5.08
C TYR A 390 -23.80 8.89 4.53
N THR A 391 -23.73 8.47 3.27
CA THR A 391 -24.82 7.69 2.64
C THR A 391 -25.03 6.34 3.31
N THR A 392 -23.96 5.74 3.85
CA THR A 392 -24.04 4.52 4.66
C THR A 392 -24.74 4.78 5.99
N ALA A 393 -24.32 5.82 6.72
CA ALA A 393 -24.90 6.16 8.01
C ALA A 393 -26.37 6.61 7.90
N ARG A 394 -26.75 7.29 6.82
CA ARG A 394 -28.15 7.72 6.55
C ARG A 394 -29.15 6.59 6.40
N ARG A 395 -28.68 5.34 6.20
CA ARG A 395 -29.55 4.16 6.22
C ARG A 395 -30.11 3.86 7.62
N PHE A 396 -29.47 4.40 8.66
CA PHE A 396 -29.83 4.20 10.06
C PHE A 396 -30.70 5.34 10.64
N GLY A 397 -30.97 6.39 9.85
CA GLY A 397 -31.87 7.48 10.23
C GLY A 397 -31.48 8.83 9.63
N GLU A 398 -32.25 9.86 9.97
CA GLU A 398 -31.87 11.25 9.65
C GLU A 398 -30.69 11.67 10.53
N LEU A 399 -29.69 12.28 9.90
CA LEU A 399 -28.43 12.62 10.56
C LEU A 399 -28.14 14.11 10.42
N GLN A 400 -28.00 14.77 11.56
CA GLN A 400 -27.41 16.10 11.67
C GLN A 400 -26.05 15.96 12.35
N LEU A 401 -25.00 15.97 11.54
CA LEU A 401 -23.63 15.89 12.01
C LEU A 401 -23.13 17.28 12.40
N ASN A 402 -22.46 17.35 13.54
CA ASN A 402 -21.77 18.53 14.03
C ASN A 402 -20.41 18.70 13.34
N HIS A 403 -19.69 17.59 13.10
CA HIS A 403 -18.40 17.59 12.43
C HIS A 403 -18.05 16.19 11.90
N LEU A 404 -17.03 16.13 11.04
CA LEU A 404 -16.40 14.88 10.58
C LEU A 404 -14.88 15.00 10.73
N ASN A 405 -14.22 13.93 11.17
CA ASN A 405 -12.77 13.91 11.36
C ASN A 405 -12.02 13.41 10.12
N LEU A 406 -12.46 13.81 8.93
CA LEU A 406 -11.79 13.48 7.67
C LEU A 406 -11.21 14.75 7.05
N VAL A 407 -9.95 14.69 6.63
CA VAL A 407 -9.25 15.87 6.11
C VAL A 407 -8.23 15.50 5.03
N ALA A 408 -8.15 16.35 4.02
CA ALA A 408 -7.09 16.26 3.03
C ALA A 408 -5.85 17.02 3.52
N THR A 409 -4.65 16.50 3.27
CA THR A 409 -3.41 17.16 3.74
C THR A 409 -3.01 18.36 2.90
N ARG A 410 -3.79 18.73 1.88
CA ARG A 410 -3.59 19.94 1.07
C ARG A 410 -4.57 21.02 1.49
N PRO A 411 -4.25 21.85 2.52
CA PRO A 411 -5.07 22.99 2.84
C PRO A 411 -4.95 24.08 1.77
N SER A 412 -3.91 24.03 0.91
CA SER A 412 -3.58 25.02 -0.13
C SER A 412 -3.34 26.44 0.40
N ILE A 413 -2.91 26.53 1.67
CA ILE A 413 -2.50 27.77 2.32
C ILE A 413 -1.09 28.11 1.83
N GLY A 414 -0.90 29.28 1.20
CA GLY A 414 0.41 29.74 0.76
C GLY A 414 0.46 30.25 -0.68
N SER A 415 0.93 29.43 -1.62
CA SER A 415 1.42 29.86 -2.96
C SER A 415 0.42 30.56 -3.88
N HIS A 416 -0.87 30.56 -3.53
CA HIS A 416 -1.95 31.21 -4.28
C HIS A 416 -2.88 32.07 -3.40
N THR A 417 -2.51 32.27 -2.13
CA THR A 417 -3.18 33.17 -1.19
C THR A 417 -2.54 34.55 -1.27
N SER A 418 -3.34 35.63 -1.28
CA SER A 418 -2.75 36.98 -1.27
C SER A 418 -2.04 37.26 0.07
N GLU A 419 -0.97 38.07 0.05
CA GLU A 419 -0.26 38.46 1.29
C GLU A 419 -1.19 39.17 2.29
N GLU A 420 -2.16 39.93 1.81
CA GLU A 420 -3.16 40.62 2.64
C GLU A 420 -4.05 39.62 3.39
N GLU A 421 -4.58 38.62 2.69
CA GLU A 421 -5.39 37.54 3.27
C GLU A 421 -4.58 36.75 4.32
N LEU A 422 -3.35 36.40 3.98
CA LEU A 422 -2.47 35.65 4.89
C LEU A 422 -2.14 36.45 6.16
N ASN A 423 -1.87 37.75 6.02
CA ASN A 423 -1.60 38.63 7.16
C ASN A 423 -2.84 38.84 8.02
N HIS A 424 -4.01 39.03 7.41
CA HIS A 424 -5.27 39.14 8.14
C HIS A 424 -5.57 37.86 8.94
N PHE A 425 -5.35 36.68 8.35
CA PHE A 425 -5.46 35.42 9.09
C PHE A 425 -4.46 35.35 10.25
N LYS A 426 -3.18 35.68 10.03
CA LYS A 426 -2.17 35.68 11.12
C LYS A 426 -2.62 36.56 12.29
N ASP A 427 -3.14 37.74 12.01
CA ASP A 427 -3.63 38.67 13.03
C ASP A 427 -4.82 38.06 13.79
N LEU A 428 -5.83 37.53 13.08
CA LEU A 428 -6.97 36.81 13.67
C LEU A 428 -6.54 35.61 14.53
N PHE A 429 -5.54 34.84 14.07
CA PHE A 429 -5.00 33.69 14.79
C PHE A 429 -4.28 34.12 16.08
N CYS A 430 -3.46 35.17 15.99
CA CYS A 430 -2.76 35.74 17.13
C CYS A 430 -3.75 36.29 18.17
N GLU A 431 -4.77 37.01 17.71
CA GLU A 431 -5.82 37.60 18.55
C GLU A 431 -6.68 36.52 19.22
N SER A 432 -7.14 35.52 18.46
CA SER A 432 -8.07 34.50 18.97
C SER A 432 -7.39 33.51 19.92
N LEU A 433 -6.12 33.15 19.66
CA LEU A 433 -5.39 32.17 20.46
C LEU A 433 -4.43 32.81 21.47
N ASN A 434 -4.28 34.14 21.44
CA ASN A 434 -3.30 34.88 22.23
C ASN A 434 -1.89 34.24 22.11
N VAL A 435 -1.45 34.02 20.86
CA VAL A 435 -0.12 33.48 20.51
C VAL A 435 0.67 34.52 19.73
N PRO A 436 2.01 34.58 19.89
CA PRO A 436 2.81 35.55 19.17
C PRO A 436 2.89 35.24 17.66
N ARG A 437 3.05 36.28 16.84
CA ARG A 437 2.99 36.21 15.37
C ARG A 437 3.95 35.21 14.74
N ASN A 438 5.13 35.02 15.34
CA ASN A 438 6.08 34.01 14.90
C ASN A 438 5.53 32.59 14.97
N VAL A 439 4.67 32.25 15.94
CA VAL A 439 4.01 30.95 16.02
C VAL A 439 3.00 30.77 14.88
N ALA A 440 2.25 31.83 14.54
CA ALA A 440 1.35 31.83 13.40
C ALA A 440 2.11 31.68 12.07
N ASP A 441 3.24 32.37 11.93
CA ASP A 441 4.13 32.27 10.76
C ASP A 441 4.67 30.85 10.59
N SER A 442 5.22 30.24 11.65
CA SER A 442 5.74 28.86 11.60
C SER A 442 4.64 27.84 11.31
N LEU A 443 3.43 28.02 11.85
CA LEU A 443 2.32 27.10 11.60
C LEU A 443 1.83 27.19 10.14
N ILE A 444 1.79 28.39 9.55
CA ILE A 444 1.47 28.59 8.14
C ILE A 444 2.54 27.96 7.25
N GLU A 445 3.82 28.18 7.56
CA GLU A 445 4.93 27.58 6.82
C GLU A 445 4.87 26.04 6.89
N LEU A 446 4.60 25.50 8.08
CA LEU A 446 4.41 24.07 8.29
C LEU A 446 3.26 23.51 7.46
N LEU A 447 2.09 24.17 7.47
CA LEU A 447 0.94 23.80 6.64
C LEU A 447 1.28 23.90 5.15
N GLY A 448 2.15 24.84 4.73
CA GLY A 448 2.67 24.89 3.36
C GLY A 448 3.49 23.66 2.95
N THR A 449 4.14 22.96 3.90
CA THR A 449 4.90 21.71 3.62
C THR A 449 4.03 20.45 3.62
N SER A 450 2.78 20.54 4.09
CA SER A 450 1.87 19.38 4.22
C SER A 450 1.45 18.78 2.87
N ASP A 451 1.57 19.54 1.78
CA ASP A 451 1.34 19.08 0.41
C ASP A 451 2.31 17.97 -0.05
N VAL A 452 3.47 17.88 0.60
CA VAL A 452 4.50 16.86 0.32
C VAL A 452 4.54 15.81 1.43
N LEU A 453 4.61 16.23 2.70
CA LEU A 453 4.73 15.30 3.84
C LEU A 453 3.43 14.55 4.15
N GLY A 454 2.28 15.10 3.76
CA GLY A 454 0.99 14.49 4.04
C GLY A 454 0.78 14.22 5.53
N SER A 455 0.34 12.99 5.85
CA SER A 455 0.10 12.56 7.23
C SER A 455 1.39 12.27 8.02
N LEU A 456 2.57 12.32 7.38
CA LEU A 456 3.87 12.14 8.04
C LEU A 456 4.37 13.42 8.73
N LEU A 457 3.66 14.53 8.60
CA LEU A 457 4.00 15.81 9.20
C LEU A 457 4.17 15.69 10.73
N GLN A 458 5.37 15.97 11.25
CA GLN A 458 5.69 15.90 12.69
C GLN A 458 5.48 17.25 13.39
N ILE A 459 4.22 17.64 13.58
CA ILE A 459 3.85 18.98 14.04
C ILE A 459 4.53 19.36 15.36
N ARG A 460 4.50 18.50 16.38
CA ARG A 460 5.13 18.81 17.67
C ARG A 460 6.63 19.02 17.56
N THR A 461 7.32 18.17 16.80
CA THR A 461 8.76 18.28 16.59
C THR A 461 9.09 19.59 15.88
N GLU A 462 8.36 19.92 14.82
CA GLU A 462 8.63 21.11 14.02
C GLU A 462 8.30 22.39 14.79
N ILE A 463 7.16 22.44 15.50
CA ILE A 463 6.85 23.55 16.41
C ILE A 463 7.94 23.70 17.48
N ARG A 464 8.38 22.61 18.13
CA ARG A 464 9.46 22.67 19.13
C ARG A 464 10.77 23.18 18.56
N ASN A 465 11.16 22.73 17.36
CA ASN A 465 12.40 23.15 16.71
C ASN A 465 12.36 24.64 16.33
N GLN A 466 11.23 25.13 15.82
CA GLN A 466 11.05 26.53 15.42
C GLN A 466 10.90 27.47 16.63
N VAL A 467 10.42 26.94 17.77
CA VAL A 467 10.21 27.68 19.03
C VAL A 467 11.41 27.50 20.00
N ALA A 468 12.46 26.78 19.58
CA ALA A 468 13.68 26.55 20.35
C ALA A 468 14.40 27.89 20.65
N GLY A 469 14.13 28.44 21.84
CA GLY A 469 14.53 29.78 22.27
C GLY A 469 13.50 30.50 23.15
N LEU A 470 12.25 30.01 23.17
CA LEU A 470 11.14 30.54 23.99
C LEU A 470 10.83 29.66 25.23
N GLU A 471 11.81 28.88 25.70
CA GLU A 471 11.68 27.82 26.74
C GLU A 471 10.97 28.23 28.03
N LEU A 472 10.91 29.52 28.36
CA LEU A 472 10.23 30.03 29.56
C LEU A 472 8.70 30.19 29.43
N TYR A 473 8.11 30.03 28.23
CA TYR A 473 6.66 30.16 28.01
C TYR A 473 5.93 28.87 27.62
N PHE A 474 6.64 27.79 27.26
CA PHE A 474 6.04 26.67 26.50
C PHE A 474 5.93 25.32 27.23
N GLN A 475 6.39 25.19 28.48
CA GLN A 475 6.19 23.93 29.23
C GLN A 475 4.70 23.74 29.59
N ASP A 476 4.01 24.79 30.01
CA ASP A 476 2.56 24.82 30.19
C ASP A 476 1.79 25.00 28.86
N ALA A 477 2.32 25.80 27.93
CA ALA A 477 1.55 26.29 26.81
C ALA A 477 1.30 25.29 25.67
N GLU A 478 1.98 24.13 25.63
CA GLU A 478 1.62 23.09 24.65
C GLU A 478 0.17 22.64 24.82
N GLY A 479 -0.29 22.37 26.05
CA GLY A 479 -1.70 22.03 26.29
C GLY A 479 -2.65 23.19 25.97
N ASN A 480 -2.20 24.43 26.20
CA ASN A 480 -2.99 25.65 26.06
C ASN A 480 -3.19 26.07 24.59
N ILE A 481 -2.21 25.86 23.70
CA ILE A 481 -2.34 26.19 22.27
C ILE A 481 -3.33 25.25 21.58
N PHE A 482 -3.22 23.94 21.79
CA PHE A 482 -4.14 22.99 21.18
C PHE A 482 -5.55 23.09 21.75
N SER A 483 -5.72 23.36 23.05
CA SER A 483 -7.06 23.61 23.62
C SER A 483 -7.69 24.89 23.08
N LYS A 484 -6.90 25.96 22.89
CA LYS A 484 -7.40 27.19 22.27
C LYS A 484 -7.68 27.01 20.78
N LEU A 485 -6.91 26.17 20.08
CA LEU A 485 -7.22 25.79 18.70
C LEU A 485 -8.57 25.07 18.62
N GLU A 486 -8.91 24.23 19.60
CA GLU A 486 -10.24 23.61 19.69
C GLU A 486 -11.36 24.63 19.95
N GLU A 487 -11.12 25.63 20.80
CA GLU A 487 -12.08 26.72 21.06
C GLU A 487 -12.28 27.59 19.80
N PHE A 488 -11.19 27.97 19.14
CA PHE A 488 -11.22 28.69 17.87
C PHE A 488 -11.95 27.92 16.77
N LEU A 489 -11.70 26.61 16.65
CA LEU A 489 -12.42 25.76 15.70
C LEU A 489 -13.92 25.74 16.00
N LYS A 490 -14.33 25.59 17.27
CA LYS A 490 -15.76 25.59 17.65
C LYS A 490 -16.46 26.92 17.34
N ASP A 491 -15.80 28.03 17.58
CA ASP A 491 -16.37 29.38 17.35
C ASP A 491 -16.47 29.73 15.86
N HIS A 492 -15.66 29.09 15.01
CA HIS A 492 -15.61 29.33 13.56
C HIS A 492 -16.17 28.17 12.71
N ASP A 493 -16.59 27.05 13.33
CA ASP A 493 -17.08 25.81 12.68
C ASP A 493 -18.53 25.93 12.12
N LEU A 494 -19.31 26.93 12.53
CA LEU A 494 -20.77 26.93 12.34
C LEU A 494 -21.30 27.48 11.00
N GLY A 495 -20.44 27.88 10.05
CA GLY A 495 -20.89 28.56 8.82
C GLY A 495 -20.37 28.03 7.48
N ASN A 496 -19.17 27.44 7.42
CA ASN A 496 -18.44 27.37 6.16
C ASN A 496 -17.81 26.01 5.81
N ASP A 497 -18.07 24.94 6.57
CA ASP A 497 -17.79 23.57 6.10
C ASP A 497 -18.70 23.20 4.89
N LEU A 498 -19.63 24.11 4.57
CA LEU A 498 -20.55 24.08 3.44
C LEU A 498 -20.05 24.88 2.20
N GLY A 499 -18.80 24.64 1.78
CA GLY A 499 -18.28 24.84 0.41
C GLY A 499 -18.34 26.23 -0.25
N VAL A 500 -17.64 27.21 0.35
CA VAL A 500 -17.11 28.35 -0.41
C VAL A 500 -15.62 28.43 -0.14
N PHE A 501 -14.78 28.38 -1.19
CA PHE A 501 -13.33 28.60 -1.12
C PHE A 501 -13.01 30.03 -0.65
N THR A 502 -13.23 30.29 0.63
CA THR A 502 -12.69 31.43 1.36
C THR A 502 -11.50 30.93 2.18
N LEU A 503 -10.54 31.82 2.45
CA LEU A 503 -9.37 31.54 3.30
C LEU A 503 -9.72 30.80 4.60
N GLY A 504 -10.89 31.09 5.19
CA GLY A 504 -11.39 30.42 6.41
C GLY A 504 -11.62 28.91 6.26
N THR A 505 -11.99 28.42 5.07
CA THR A 505 -12.18 26.98 4.80
C THR A 505 -10.88 26.21 4.56
N GLN A 506 -9.85 26.88 4.05
CA GLN A 506 -8.50 26.33 3.91
C GLN A 506 -7.82 26.23 5.27
N LEU A 507 -8.00 27.26 6.10
CA LEU A 507 -7.59 27.28 7.50
C LEU A 507 -8.23 26.15 8.30
N SER A 508 -9.56 26.00 8.28
CA SER A 508 -10.26 24.99 9.08
C SER A 508 -9.76 23.58 8.75
N ARG A 509 -9.46 23.30 7.47
CA ARG A 509 -8.81 22.07 7.04
C ARG A 509 -7.40 21.92 7.63
N GLY A 510 -6.56 22.95 7.55
CA GLY A 510 -5.22 22.92 8.15
C GLY A 510 -5.24 22.65 9.65
N LEU A 511 -6.15 23.29 10.39
CA LEU A 511 -6.31 23.09 11.82
C LEU A 511 -6.90 21.72 12.17
N ARG A 512 -7.85 21.20 11.38
CA ARG A 512 -8.38 19.83 11.53
C ARG A 512 -7.29 18.78 11.30
N LEU A 513 -6.42 18.99 10.30
CA LEU A 513 -5.23 18.16 10.08
C LEU A 513 -4.32 18.19 11.30
N ILE A 514 -4.05 19.38 11.85
CA ILE A 514 -3.23 19.51 13.06
C ILE A 514 -3.84 18.74 14.23
N ARG A 515 -5.16 18.88 14.47
CA ARG A 515 -5.87 18.14 15.52
C ARG A 515 -5.73 16.63 15.38
N ILE A 516 -5.92 16.12 14.16
CA ILE A 516 -5.82 14.68 13.88
C ILE A 516 -4.39 14.18 14.10
N LEU A 517 -3.39 14.91 13.61
CA LEU A 517 -1.98 14.49 13.70
C LEU A 517 -1.38 14.65 15.10
N ASP A 518 -1.98 15.48 15.95
CA ASP A 518 -1.60 15.70 17.35
C ASP A 518 -2.27 14.72 18.33
N SER A 519 -3.39 14.12 17.91
CA SER A 519 -4.15 13.18 18.74
C SER A 519 -3.46 11.82 18.86
N LYS A 520 -3.74 11.13 19.98
CA LYS A 520 -3.42 9.71 20.16
C LYS A 520 -4.63 8.82 19.93
N TYR A 521 -4.39 7.66 19.34
CA TYR A 521 -5.41 6.72 18.88
C TYR A 521 -5.30 5.35 19.54
N ASP A 522 -6.44 4.72 19.80
CA ASP A 522 -6.51 3.32 20.28
C ASP A 522 -6.20 2.35 19.15
N VAL A 523 -6.61 2.71 17.93
CA VAL A 523 -6.33 1.95 16.70
C VAL A 523 -5.86 2.90 15.61
N VAL A 524 -4.70 2.61 15.01
CA VAL A 524 -4.31 3.17 13.72
C VAL A 524 -4.37 2.03 12.72
N VAL A 525 -5.11 2.19 11.62
CA VAL A 525 -5.23 1.19 10.55
C VAL A 525 -4.80 1.81 9.24
N ALA A 526 -3.95 1.15 8.45
CA ALA A 526 -3.55 1.70 7.17
C ALA A 526 -3.17 0.64 6.13
N ASN A 527 -3.35 1.02 4.87
CA ASN A 527 -2.61 0.47 3.73
C ASN A 527 -1.69 1.58 3.20
N PRO A 528 -0.48 1.77 3.78
CA PRO A 528 0.39 2.87 3.37
C PRO A 528 0.83 2.76 1.90
N PRO A 529 1.19 3.88 1.27
CA PRO A 529 1.65 3.89 -0.12
C PRO A 529 2.93 3.09 -0.37
N TYR A 530 2.96 2.35 -1.48
CA TYR A 530 4.09 1.50 -1.90
C TYR A 530 5.03 2.25 -2.85
N LEU A 531 5.98 2.99 -2.28
CA LEU A 531 6.90 3.83 -3.05
C LEU A 531 8.33 3.72 -2.53
N SER A 532 9.28 3.49 -3.43
CA SER A 532 10.71 3.44 -3.11
C SER A 532 11.34 4.82 -3.26
N ASN A 533 12.17 5.22 -2.31
CA ASN A 533 12.89 6.51 -2.32
C ASN A 533 13.69 6.70 -3.63
N SER A 534 14.27 5.60 -4.12
CA SER A 534 15.02 5.59 -5.39
C SER A 534 14.20 5.99 -6.63
N LYS A 535 12.86 5.95 -6.58
CA LYS A 535 11.97 6.31 -7.68
C LYS A 535 11.39 7.73 -7.59
N VAL A 536 11.62 8.43 -6.49
CA VAL A 536 11.13 9.80 -6.28
C VAL A 536 12.21 10.81 -6.66
N GLU A 537 11.79 12.00 -7.09
CA GLU A 537 12.69 13.14 -7.28
C GLU A 537 13.25 13.66 -5.95
N GLU A 538 14.38 14.35 -6.00
CA GLU A 538 15.09 14.79 -4.79
C GLU A 538 14.27 15.76 -3.94
N SER A 539 13.52 16.67 -4.56
CA SER A 539 12.64 17.64 -3.88
C SER A 539 11.52 16.99 -3.07
N ALA A 540 11.09 15.77 -3.43
CA ALA A 540 10.05 15.03 -2.74
C ALA A 540 10.59 13.90 -1.83
N SER A 541 11.92 13.81 -1.66
CA SER A 541 12.55 12.78 -0.81
C SER A 541 12.34 12.99 0.69
N GLY A 542 11.90 14.17 1.12
CA GLY A 542 11.62 14.50 2.53
C GLY A 542 10.53 13.64 3.19
N ILE A 543 9.70 12.93 2.40
CA ILE A 543 8.69 11.99 2.90
C ILE A 543 9.29 10.70 3.48
N PHE A 544 10.57 10.42 3.22
CA PHE A 544 11.28 9.24 3.71
C PHE A 544 11.98 9.55 5.04
N VAL A 545 11.23 9.45 6.16
CA VAL A 545 11.75 9.76 7.49
C VAL A 545 12.66 8.66 8.02
N ASN A 546 13.59 9.00 8.91
CA ASN A 546 14.52 8.06 9.54
C ASN A 546 15.32 7.18 8.56
N GLY A 547 15.64 7.70 7.38
CA GLY A 547 16.38 6.95 6.34
C GLY A 547 15.58 5.83 5.70
N ALA A 548 14.25 5.87 5.79
CA ALA A 548 13.34 4.93 5.16
C ALA A 548 13.67 4.74 3.67
N SER A 549 13.71 3.48 3.25
CA SER A 549 13.97 3.13 1.85
C SER A 549 12.67 2.96 1.05
N GLU A 550 11.61 2.57 1.73
CA GLU A 550 10.24 2.45 1.25
C GLU A 550 9.31 3.30 2.11
N LEU A 551 8.28 3.90 1.50
CA LEU A 551 7.45 4.91 2.15
C LEU A 551 6.60 4.34 3.30
N TYR A 552 6.21 3.06 3.24
CA TYR A 552 5.51 2.41 4.37
C TYR A 552 6.37 2.33 5.65
N GLU A 553 7.71 2.37 5.54
CA GLU A 553 8.59 2.44 6.71
C GLU A 553 8.42 3.77 7.43
N SER A 554 8.27 4.87 6.68
CA SER A 554 8.00 6.20 7.24
C SER A 554 6.73 6.22 8.07
N PHE A 555 5.67 5.55 7.61
CA PHE A 555 4.42 5.43 8.37
C PHE A 555 4.64 4.66 9.67
N ILE A 556 5.40 3.57 9.66
CA ILE A 556 5.73 2.81 10.87
C ILE A 556 6.47 3.70 11.89
N TYR A 557 7.47 4.45 11.42
CA TYR A 557 8.25 5.35 12.29
C TYR A 557 7.42 6.52 12.83
N ALA A 558 6.59 7.16 12.00
CA ALA A 558 5.88 8.38 12.36
C ALA A 558 4.66 8.13 13.26
N PHE A 559 4.00 6.98 13.14
CA PHE A 559 2.73 6.72 13.84
C PHE A 559 2.87 6.02 15.17
N LYS A 560 4.08 5.60 15.57
CA LYS A 560 4.32 5.07 16.92
C LYS A 560 3.86 6.05 18.00
N ASP A 561 4.27 7.31 17.90
CA ASP A 561 4.01 8.33 18.93
C ASP A 561 2.54 8.80 18.95
N ARG A 562 1.77 8.42 17.92
CA ARG A 562 0.32 8.70 17.78
C ARG A 562 -0.55 7.54 18.27
N LEU A 563 0.05 6.46 18.72
CA LEU A 563 -0.68 5.39 19.40
C LEU A 563 -0.76 5.71 20.90
N LYS A 564 -1.90 5.41 21.51
CA LYS A 564 -1.99 5.30 22.97
C LYS A 564 -1.13 4.13 23.44
N ASP A 565 -0.85 4.08 24.74
CA ASP A 565 -0.21 2.92 25.36
C ASP A 565 -1.10 1.68 25.13
N SER A 566 -0.49 0.55 24.75
CA SER A 566 -1.22 -0.66 24.30
C SER A 566 -2.15 -0.46 23.08
N GLY A 567 -2.06 0.68 22.38
CA GLY A 567 -2.78 0.95 21.14
C GLY A 567 -2.34 0.01 20.01
N HIS A 568 -3.26 -0.29 19.09
CA HIS A 568 -3.05 -1.23 17.99
C HIS A 568 -2.72 -0.51 16.69
N PHE A 569 -1.63 -0.87 16.04
CA PHE A 569 -1.27 -0.44 14.70
C PHE A 569 -1.47 -1.58 13.70
N ALA A 570 -2.57 -1.53 12.96
CA ALA A 570 -2.97 -2.53 11.98
C ALA A 570 -2.54 -2.09 10.58
N LEU A 571 -1.62 -2.83 9.95
CA LEU A 571 -0.98 -2.43 8.70
C LEU A 571 -1.07 -3.52 7.64
N LEU A 572 -1.33 -3.10 6.40
CA LEU A 572 -1.04 -3.87 5.21
C LEU A 572 0.24 -3.32 4.57
N THR A 573 1.28 -4.15 4.42
CA THR A 573 2.51 -3.74 3.73
C THR A 573 3.04 -4.83 2.80
N ALA A 574 4.06 -4.47 2.01
CA ALA A 574 4.93 -5.45 1.37
C ALA A 574 5.59 -6.33 2.45
N HIS A 575 5.72 -7.64 2.23
CA HIS A 575 6.25 -8.57 3.24
C HIS A 575 7.77 -8.77 3.19
N ASN A 576 8.46 -8.11 2.26
CA ASN A 576 9.90 -8.28 2.05
C ASN A 576 10.71 -7.83 3.28
N PHE A 577 10.17 -6.88 4.06
CA PHE A 577 10.80 -6.44 5.31
C PHE A 577 10.90 -7.55 6.36
N LEU A 578 10.13 -8.63 6.24
CA LEU A 578 10.23 -9.77 7.16
C LEU A 578 11.56 -10.52 7.00
N PHE A 579 12.25 -10.38 5.87
CA PHE A 579 13.35 -11.29 5.50
C PHE A 579 14.64 -10.56 5.08
N ILE A 580 14.53 -9.60 4.16
CA ILE A 580 15.70 -9.11 3.42
C ILE A 580 16.55 -8.18 4.29
N GLU A 581 17.87 -8.29 4.17
CA GLU A 581 18.87 -7.49 4.91
C GLU A 581 18.66 -5.97 4.82
N LYS A 582 18.18 -5.47 3.67
CA LYS A 582 17.81 -4.06 3.47
C LYS A 582 16.92 -3.49 4.59
N PHE A 583 16.08 -4.32 5.22
CA PHE A 583 15.12 -3.93 6.25
C PHE A 583 15.53 -4.37 7.66
N PHE A 584 16.81 -4.71 7.89
CA PHE A 584 17.31 -5.09 9.22
C PHE A 584 16.98 -4.03 10.29
N ASN A 585 17.24 -2.75 9.99
CA ASN A 585 16.96 -1.65 10.91
C ASN A 585 15.47 -1.52 11.24
N LEU A 586 14.59 -1.73 10.26
CA LEU A 586 13.15 -1.71 10.49
C LEU A 586 12.72 -2.87 11.40
N ARG A 587 13.19 -4.10 11.13
CA ARG A 587 12.88 -5.26 11.99
C ARG A 587 13.37 -5.05 13.42
N LYS A 588 14.58 -4.54 13.58
CA LYS A 588 15.14 -4.19 14.88
C LYS A 588 14.25 -3.16 15.59
N TYR A 589 13.90 -2.07 14.91
CA TYR A 589 12.99 -1.05 15.46
C TYR A 589 11.65 -1.64 15.89
N LEU A 590 11.03 -2.48 15.06
CA LEU A 590 9.76 -3.15 15.38
C LEU A 590 9.86 -3.99 16.66
N LEU A 591 10.90 -4.83 16.77
CA LEU A 591 11.10 -5.71 17.94
C LEU A 591 11.47 -4.94 19.21
N GLU A 592 12.11 -3.77 19.07
CA GLU A 592 12.51 -2.92 20.19
C GLU A 592 11.39 -2.01 20.69
N ASN A 593 10.38 -1.71 19.86
CA ASN A 593 9.37 -0.69 20.16
C ASN A 593 7.93 -1.23 20.24
N PHE A 594 7.68 -2.42 19.70
CA PHE A 594 6.33 -2.99 19.62
C PHE A 594 6.31 -4.46 20.02
N THR A 595 5.11 -4.90 20.37
CA THR A 595 4.74 -6.31 20.35
C THR A 595 4.06 -6.60 19.02
N LEU A 596 4.57 -7.55 18.24
CA LEU A 596 3.87 -8.11 17.09
C LEU A 596 2.72 -8.96 17.64
N ASP A 597 1.49 -8.49 17.51
CA ASP A 597 0.33 -9.15 18.08
C ASP A 597 -0.10 -10.33 17.19
N SER A 598 -0.35 -10.02 15.92
CA SER A 598 -0.69 -11.01 14.91
C SER A 598 -0.19 -10.61 13.52
N LEU A 599 0.07 -11.60 12.66
CA LEU A 599 0.50 -11.39 11.28
C LEU A 599 -0.06 -12.46 10.35
N VAL A 600 -0.68 -12.03 9.25
CA VAL A 600 -1.05 -12.88 8.11
C VAL A 600 -0.09 -12.63 6.95
N GLN A 601 0.71 -13.64 6.62
CA GLN A 601 1.59 -13.59 5.45
C GLN A 601 0.81 -14.05 4.19
N LEU A 602 0.26 -13.07 3.46
CA LEU A 602 -0.51 -13.30 2.24
C LEU A 602 0.37 -13.84 1.11
N GLY A 603 1.58 -13.29 0.93
CA GLY A 603 2.51 -13.68 -0.14
C GLY A 603 2.30 -12.91 -1.45
N VAL A 604 2.86 -13.41 -2.55
CA VAL A 604 2.72 -12.85 -3.91
C VAL A 604 1.32 -13.06 -4.49
N TRP A 605 0.96 -12.37 -5.58
CA TRP A 605 -0.38 -12.43 -6.20
C TRP A 605 -1.52 -11.99 -5.27
N THR A 606 -1.26 -11.02 -4.39
CA THR A 606 -2.28 -10.50 -3.45
C THR A 606 -3.20 -9.47 -4.09
N PHE A 607 -2.66 -8.65 -4.99
CA PHE A 607 -3.39 -7.63 -5.76
C PHE A 607 -3.33 -7.95 -7.24
N LYS A 608 -4.46 -7.87 -7.96
CA LYS A 608 -4.53 -8.19 -9.39
C LYS A 608 -3.72 -7.19 -10.23
N GLU A 609 -3.71 -5.93 -9.83
CA GLU A 609 -3.08 -4.80 -10.52
C GLU A 609 -1.54 -4.90 -10.56
N ILE A 610 -0.95 -5.60 -9.59
CA ILE A 610 0.51 -5.71 -9.39
C ILE A 610 1.01 -7.15 -9.58
N SER A 611 0.13 -8.02 -10.09
CA SER A 611 0.34 -9.45 -10.27
C SER A 611 1.11 -9.75 -11.56
N GLN A 612 2.44 -9.74 -11.48
CA GLN A 612 3.37 -10.09 -12.58
C GLN A 612 4.45 -11.09 -12.10
N PRO A 613 5.18 -11.77 -13.00
CA PRO A 613 6.36 -12.55 -12.61
C PRO A 613 7.35 -11.66 -11.81
N GLY A 614 7.68 -12.05 -10.57
CA GLY A 614 8.46 -11.21 -9.64
C GLY A 614 7.64 -10.22 -8.80
N ALA A 615 6.31 -10.37 -8.75
CA ALA A 615 5.40 -9.52 -7.96
C ALA A 615 5.82 -9.40 -6.49
N LEU A 616 5.49 -8.24 -5.90
CA LEU A 616 5.66 -7.98 -4.48
C LEU A 616 4.73 -8.89 -3.67
N GLY A 617 5.26 -9.52 -2.63
CA GLY A 617 4.44 -10.22 -1.65
C GLY A 617 3.97 -9.28 -0.54
N PHE A 618 2.83 -9.59 0.07
CA PHE A 618 2.17 -8.73 1.07
C PHE A 618 1.92 -9.46 2.39
N ALA A 619 1.75 -8.69 3.46
CA ALA A 619 1.36 -9.17 4.77
C ALA A 619 0.44 -8.14 5.47
N CYS A 620 -0.57 -8.63 6.16
CA CYS A 620 -1.31 -7.86 7.15
C CYS A 620 -0.72 -8.16 8.52
N PHE A 621 -0.52 -7.16 9.37
CA PHE A 621 -0.02 -7.37 10.73
C PHE A 621 -0.52 -6.31 11.69
N ILE A 622 -0.54 -6.66 12.96
CA ILE A 622 -0.95 -5.79 14.05
C ILE A 622 0.21 -5.67 15.02
N LEU A 623 0.63 -4.43 15.29
CA LEU A 623 1.59 -4.10 16.32
C LEU A 623 0.85 -3.51 17.53
N ARG A 624 1.25 -3.86 18.74
CA ARG A 624 0.74 -3.28 19.99
C ARG A 624 1.81 -2.38 20.58
N ASN A 625 1.47 -1.13 20.93
CA ASN A 625 2.39 -0.11 21.44
C ASN A 625 2.76 -0.37 22.91
N GLU A 626 3.44 -1.48 23.14
CA GLU A 626 3.92 -1.99 24.42
C GLU A 626 5.02 -3.04 24.16
N LYS A 627 5.60 -3.57 25.23
CA LYS A 627 6.39 -4.81 25.16
C LYS A 627 5.68 -5.91 25.91
N SER A 628 5.58 -7.08 25.29
CA SER A 628 5.03 -8.29 25.88
C SER A 628 6.01 -9.45 25.75
N ASN A 629 5.93 -10.37 26.70
CA ASN A 629 6.67 -11.64 26.70
C ASN A 629 5.81 -12.82 26.21
N LYS A 630 4.58 -12.55 25.76
CA LYS A 630 3.68 -13.59 25.22
C LYS A 630 4.02 -13.93 23.77
N ASP A 631 3.65 -15.14 23.37
CA ASP A 631 3.77 -15.58 21.99
C ASP A 631 2.83 -14.79 21.07
N SER A 632 3.38 -14.37 19.93
CA SER A 632 2.67 -13.72 18.84
C SER A 632 2.00 -14.76 17.93
N LEU A 633 0.94 -14.37 17.24
CA LEU A 633 0.17 -15.26 16.36
C LEU A 633 0.47 -15.03 14.88
N PHE A 634 0.95 -16.05 14.17
CA PHE A 634 1.27 -15.93 12.74
C PHE A 634 0.44 -16.90 11.90
N PHE A 635 -0.08 -16.41 10.77
CA PHE A 635 -0.84 -17.20 9.82
C PHE A 635 -0.21 -17.14 8.43
N ARG A 636 0.27 -18.29 7.94
CA ARG A 636 1.03 -18.37 6.68
C ARG A 636 0.19 -18.95 5.55
N ILE A 637 -0.21 -18.09 4.61
CA ILE A 637 -0.83 -18.51 3.36
C ILE A 637 0.28 -18.86 2.34
N GLY A 638 1.20 -17.92 2.08
CA GLY A 638 2.12 -17.90 0.93
C GLY A 638 3.32 -18.87 0.86
N SER A 639 3.15 -20.20 1.02
CA SER A 639 4.24 -21.18 0.81
C SER A 639 3.99 -22.26 -0.26
N GLY A 640 2.87 -22.24 -0.98
CA GLY A 640 2.55 -23.21 -2.04
C GLY A 640 2.63 -22.62 -3.45
N ASN A 641 2.65 -23.49 -4.47
CA ASN A 641 2.33 -23.15 -5.87
C ASN A 641 0.87 -22.68 -5.95
N PHE A 642 0.56 -21.50 -5.43
CA PHE A 642 -0.77 -20.93 -5.55
C PHE A 642 -1.05 -20.65 -7.02
N ARG A 643 -2.29 -20.90 -7.43
CA ARG A 643 -2.81 -20.37 -8.69
C ARG A 643 -2.53 -18.86 -8.72
N LYS A 644 -2.22 -18.33 -9.89
CA LYS A 644 -1.98 -16.89 -10.13
C LYS A 644 -3.30 -16.11 -9.99
N ASP A 645 -3.96 -16.24 -8.84
CA ASP A 645 -5.30 -15.75 -8.57
C ASP A 645 -5.37 -15.17 -7.13
N PRO A 646 -5.59 -13.85 -6.98
CA PRO A 646 -5.67 -13.20 -5.68
C PRO A 646 -6.86 -13.66 -4.83
N TYR A 647 -7.93 -14.17 -5.43
CA TYR A 647 -9.16 -14.55 -4.72
C TYR A 647 -9.05 -15.87 -3.97
N VAL A 648 -8.01 -16.66 -4.26
CA VAL A 648 -7.77 -17.95 -3.61
C VAL A 648 -7.31 -17.78 -2.15
N LYS A 649 -6.93 -16.58 -1.73
CA LYS A 649 -6.36 -16.31 -0.38
C LYS A 649 -7.42 -16.21 0.72
N GLU A 650 -8.54 -15.59 0.40
CA GLU A 650 -9.64 -15.35 1.34
C GLU A 650 -10.17 -16.66 1.95
N PRO A 651 -10.44 -17.73 1.18
CA PRO A 651 -10.84 -19.03 1.73
C PRO A 651 -9.89 -19.57 2.80
N PHE A 652 -8.56 -19.42 2.63
CA PHE A 652 -7.62 -19.89 3.65
C PHE A 652 -7.76 -19.13 4.97
N LEU A 653 -7.95 -17.82 4.89
CA LEU A 653 -8.12 -16.98 6.07
C LEU A 653 -9.46 -17.25 6.76
N LEU A 654 -10.51 -17.54 5.99
CA LEU A 654 -11.83 -17.91 6.50
C LEU A 654 -11.83 -19.28 7.18
N ASN A 655 -11.17 -20.25 6.55
CA ASN A 655 -11.11 -21.64 6.99
C ASN A 655 -10.19 -21.83 8.20
N GLN A 656 -9.19 -20.96 8.39
CA GLN A 656 -8.17 -21.01 9.45
C GLN A 656 -7.61 -22.42 9.74
N PRO A 657 -7.09 -23.14 8.72
CA PRO A 657 -6.51 -24.47 8.94
C PRO A 657 -5.33 -24.40 9.92
N GLN A 658 -5.38 -25.23 10.96
CA GLN A 658 -4.38 -25.27 12.04
C GLN A 658 -2.93 -25.45 11.55
N LYS A 659 -2.72 -26.16 10.42
CA LYS A 659 -1.38 -26.33 9.80
C LYS A 659 -0.72 -25.02 9.31
N ARG A 660 -1.48 -23.92 9.24
CA ARG A 660 -1.01 -22.60 8.81
C ARG A 660 -0.89 -21.61 9.95
N LEU A 661 -1.31 -21.97 11.16
CA LEU A 661 -1.29 -21.15 12.36
C LEU A 661 -0.04 -21.49 13.18
N TYR A 662 0.68 -20.47 13.63
CA TYR A 662 1.92 -20.60 14.39
C TYR A 662 1.90 -19.65 15.58
N HIS A 663 2.31 -20.14 16.75
CA HIS A 663 2.60 -19.33 17.92
C HIS A 663 4.11 -19.20 18.05
N PHE A 664 4.61 -17.98 18.21
CA PHE A 664 6.05 -17.75 18.24
C PHE A 664 6.43 -16.55 19.10
N ASP A 665 7.42 -16.74 19.97
CA ASP A 665 8.03 -15.68 20.78
C ASP A 665 8.89 -14.76 19.91
N GLN A 666 8.45 -13.53 19.68
CA GLN A 666 9.13 -12.56 18.80
C GLN A 666 10.60 -12.30 19.17
N ARG A 667 10.99 -12.47 20.45
CA ARG A 667 12.38 -12.23 20.91
C ARG A 667 13.35 -13.19 20.23
N LYS A 668 12.88 -14.39 19.88
CA LYS A 668 13.66 -15.42 19.18
C LYS A 668 14.01 -15.05 17.74
N PHE A 669 13.44 -13.99 17.16
CA PHE A 669 13.87 -13.52 15.84
C PHE A 669 15.28 -12.93 15.87
N ALA A 670 15.74 -12.41 17.02
CA ALA A 670 17.07 -11.83 17.16
C ALA A 670 18.21 -12.86 17.06
N ASP A 671 17.96 -14.13 17.36
CA ASP A 671 19.00 -15.18 17.40
C ASP A 671 19.54 -15.55 16.01
N ILE A 672 18.82 -15.25 14.93
CA ILE A 672 19.30 -15.48 13.56
C ILE A 672 19.90 -14.17 13.04
N GLU A 673 21.10 -14.23 12.45
CA GLU A 673 21.76 -13.07 11.86
C GLU A 673 20.86 -12.38 10.80
N GLY A 674 20.83 -11.05 10.81
CA GLY A 674 19.88 -10.26 10.01
C GLY A 674 18.44 -10.25 10.56
N SER A 675 18.17 -10.98 11.65
CA SER A 675 16.87 -11.10 12.33
C SER A 675 15.66 -11.36 11.41
N PRO A 676 15.72 -12.30 10.45
CA PRO A 676 14.56 -12.63 9.62
C PRO A 676 13.43 -13.21 10.47
N MET A 677 12.18 -12.82 10.17
CA MET A 677 10.99 -13.22 10.92
C MET A 677 10.50 -14.62 10.51
N ILE A 678 11.30 -15.64 10.84
CA ILE A 678 11.05 -17.05 10.54
C ILE A 678 10.35 -17.75 11.71
N TYR A 679 9.03 -17.79 11.68
CA TYR A 679 8.20 -18.35 12.77
C TYR A 679 7.73 -19.79 12.50
N TRP A 680 7.97 -20.34 11.30
CA TRP A 680 7.48 -21.67 10.91
C TRP A 680 8.50 -22.80 11.09
N TRP A 681 9.73 -22.48 11.51
CA TRP A 681 10.71 -23.50 11.86
C TRP A 681 10.32 -24.14 13.19
N THR A 682 10.40 -25.46 13.28
CA THR A 682 10.21 -26.15 14.55
C THR A 682 11.35 -25.78 15.50
N GLU A 683 11.08 -25.79 16.81
CA GLU A 683 12.09 -25.47 17.82
C GLU A 683 13.34 -26.36 17.69
N ASN A 684 13.16 -27.65 17.38
CA ASN A 684 14.27 -28.58 17.14
C ASN A 684 15.09 -28.21 15.90
N PHE A 685 14.43 -27.85 14.80
CA PHE A 685 15.12 -27.43 13.57
C PHE A 685 15.90 -26.13 13.78
N ARG A 686 15.30 -25.17 14.49
CA ARG A 686 15.93 -23.90 14.84
C ARG A 686 17.16 -24.09 15.72
N LYS A 687 17.07 -24.90 16.78
CA LYS A 687 18.22 -25.23 17.64
C LYS A 687 19.35 -25.88 16.85
N TRP A 688 19.03 -26.84 15.97
CA TRP A 688 20.01 -27.44 15.08
C TRP A 688 20.66 -26.40 14.16
N TYR A 689 19.87 -25.51 13.53
CA TYR A 689 20.40 -24.45 12.68
C TYR A 689 21.36 -23.53 13.43
N LEU A 690 21.05 -23.14 14.66
CA LEU A 690 21.90 -22.25 15.46
C LEU A 690 23.21 -22.89 15.92
N GLN A 691 23.25 -24.22 16.04
CA GLN A 691 24.44 -24.98 16.47
C GLN A 691 25.30 -25.48 15.30
N ALA A 692 24.74 -25.51 14.09
CA ALA A 692 25.42 -26.03 12.92
C ALA A 692 26.48 -25.04 12.41
N GLU A 693 27.67 -25.56 12.12
CA GLU A 693 28.76 -24.83 11.46
C GLU A 693 28.27 -24.22 10.14
N LYS A 694 28.63 -22.96 9.89
CA LYS A 694 28.13 -22.17 8.75
C LYS A 694 29.13 -22.12 7.60
N VAL A 695 28.65 -21.89 6.39
CA VAL A 695 29.52 -21.70 5.20
C VAL A 695 30.53 -20.59 5.43
N GLY A 696 30.12 -19.46 6.02
CA GLY A 696 30.99 -18.33 6.31
C GLY A 696 32.11 -18.62 7.32
N GLU A 697 32.00 -19.68 8.11
CA GLU A 697 33.01 -20.10 9.09
C GLU A 697 34.11 -20.97 8.45
N LEU A 698 33.79 -21.67 7.36
CA LEU A 698 34.73 -22.57 6.68
C LEU A 698 35.48 -21.95 5.50
N GLY A 699 35.01 -20.82 4.96
CA GLY A 699 35.63 -20.22 3.78
C GLY A 699 35.05 -18.87 3.38
N GLU A 700 35.70 -18.25 2.40
CA GLU A 700 35.30 -16.93 1.90
C GLU A 700 34.20 -17.05 0.84
N VAL A 701 33.10 -16.34 1.02
CA VAL A 701 32.03 -16.24 0.01
C VAL A 701 32.16 -14.89 -0.69
N MET A 702 32.55 -14.93 -1.96
CA MET A 702 32.98 -13.77 -2.73
C MET A 702 32.10 -13.56 -3.97
N ASN A 703 31.82 -12.29 -4.26
CA ASN A 703 31.16 -11.87 -5.49
C ASN A 703 32.19 -11.83 -6.64
N GLY A 704 31.75 -12.16 -7.86
CA GLY A 704 32.60 -12.09 -9.05
C GLY A 704 32.62 -10.73 -9.72
N MET A 705 33.29 -10.61 -10.87
CA MET A 705 33.38 -9.32 -11.56
C MET A 705 32.14 -8.96 -12.40
N SER A 706 32.08 -7.69 -12.82
CA SER A 706 31.17 -7.19 -13.86
C SER A 706 31.95 -6.69 -15.07
N THR A 707 31.67 -7.26 -16.24
CA THR A 707 32.34 -6.86 -17.49
C THR A 707 31.92 -5.48 -17.99
N THR A 708 30.73 -5.01 -17.59
CA THR A 708 30.04 -3.81 -18.09
C THR A 708 29.73 -3.81 -19.60
N ASN A 709 30.14 -4.85 -20.33
CA ASN A 709 29.86 -5.09 -21.74
C ASN A 709 30.10 -6.57 -22.07
N ASN A 710 29.06 -7.40 -21.88
CA ASN A 710 29.17 -8.85 -22.10
C ASN A 710 29.50 -9.19 -23.55
N GLU A 711 28.86 -8.52 -24.53
CA GLU A 711 29.05 -8.77 -25.97
C GLU A 711 30.51 -8.60 -26.42
N ARG A 712 31.23 -7.66 -25.79
CA ARG A 712 32.63 -7.40 -26.15
C ARG A 712 33.61 -8.42 -25.56
N PHE A 713 33.38 -8.85 -24.32
CA PHE A 713 34.38 -9.56 -23.53
C PHE A 713 34.09 -11.04 -23.31
N LEU A 714 32.83 -11.46 -23.40
CA LEU A 714 32.41 -12.84 -23.23
C LEU A 714 32.14 -13.47 -24.59
N LEU A 715 32.69 -14.66 -24.80
CA LEU A 715 32.42 -15.50 -25.96
C LEU A 715 32.06 -16.90 -25.46
N LYS A 716 31.33 -17.64 -26.27
CA LYS A 716 31.19 -19.09 -26.10
C LYS A 716 32.48 -19.78 -26.52
N HIS A 717 32.81 -20.88 -25.85
CA HIS A 717 34.11 -21.54 -26.09
C HIS A 717 34.28 -21.96 -27.56
N TRP A 718 33.20 -22.38 -28.23
CA TRP A 718 33.18 -22.76 -29.64
C TRP A 718 33.33 -21.59 -30.62
N GLU A 719 33.25 -20.34 -30.17
CA GLU A 719 33.51 -19.15 -31.00
C GLU A 719 35.01 -18.84 -31.08
N CYS A 720 35.84 -19.55 -30.32
CA CYS A 720 37.28 -19.31 -30.20
C CYS A 720 38.06 -20.52 -30.74
N LYS A 721 39.27 -20.27 -31.27
CA LYS A 721 40.22 -21.35 -31.58
C LYS A 721 40.74 -21.95 -30.26
N ASN A 722 40.83 -23.28 -30.15
CA ASN A 722 41.36 -23.94 -28.96
C ASN A 722 42.77 -23.46 -28.57
N SER A 723 43.59 -23.10 -29.56
CA SER A 723 44.94 -22.54 -29.35
C SER A 723 44.94 -21.21 -28.59
N ASP A 724 43.84 -20.44 -28.65
CA ASP A 724 43.69 -19.12 -28.05
C ASP A 724 43.12 -19.19 -26.61
N ILE A 725 42.76 -20.38 -26.12
CA ILE A 725 42.18 -20.61 -24.78
C ILE A 725 43.23 -21.24 -23.84
N SER A 726 43.41 -20.64 -22.65
CA SER A 726 44.17 -21.20 -21.54
C SER A 726 43.27 -22.09 -20.68
N LEU A 727 43.17 -23.37 -21.03
CA LEU A 727 42.33 -24.35 -20.35
C LEU A 727 43.18 -25.25 -19.44
N TYR A 728 43.02 -25.10 -18.12
CA TYR A 728 43.72 -25.90 -17.12
C TYR A 728 42.71 -26.48 -16.12
N LEU A 729 42.78 -27.79 -15.87
CA LEU A 729 42.03 -28.41 -14.78
C LEU A 729 42.45 -27.83 -13.43
N GLN A 730 41.50 -27.77 -12.50
CA GLN A 730 41.75 -27.19 -11.18
C GLN A 730 42.81 -27.96 -10.38
N GLU A 731 42.95 -29.27 -10.62
CA GLU A 731 43.95 -30.14 -10.00
C GLU A 731 45.36 -29.97 -10.61
N SER A 732 45.50 -29.18 -11.69
CA SER A 732 46.78 -28.98 -12.37
C SER A 732 47.75 -28.11 -11.56
N LYS A 733 48.97 -28.63 -11.42
CA LYS A 733 50.11 -27.93 -10.80
C LYS A 733 50.65 -26.77 -11.65
N ASN A 734 50.23 -26.65 -12.91
CA ASN A 734 50.64 -25.54 -13.77
C ASN A 734 49.83 -24.30 -13.41
N ASP A 735 50.52 -23.17 -13.20
CA ASP A 735 49.87 -21.87 -13.12
C ASP A 735 49.32 -21.46 -14.49
N ILE A 736 48.31 -20.58 -14.49
CA ILE A 736 47.80 -20.06 -15.75
C ILE A 736 48.84 -19.11 -16.35
N GLU A 737 49.37 -19.52 -17.50
CA GLU A 737 50.07 -18.65 -18.42
C GLU A 737 49.02 -17.70 -19.04
N ASN A 738 48.97 -16.45 -18.54
CA ASN A 738 48.07 -15.40 -19.00
C ASN A 738 48.46 -14.80 -20.38
N GLU A 739 49.16 -15.59 -21.21
CA GLU A 739 49.68 -15.18 -22.51
C GLU A 739 48.64 -15.36 -23.63
N LYS A 740 47.77 -16.36 -23.51
CA LYS A 740 46.67 -16.61 -24.45
C LYS A 740 45.55 -15.57 -24.30
N LYS A 741 44.69 -15.48 -25.31
CA LYS A 741 43.64 -14.44 -25.36
C LYS A 741 42.52 -14.68 -24.36
N PHE A 742 42.14 -15.94 -24.19
CA PHE A 742 40.92 -16.31 -23.47
C PHE A 742 41.22 -17.23 -22.30
N VAL A 743 40.49 -17.05 -21.21
CA VAL A 743 40.45 -17.96 -20.06
C VAL A 743 39.00 -18.38 -19.78
N PRO A 744 38.76 -19.55 -19.19
CA PRO A 744 37.43 -19.95 -18.74
C PRO A 744 36.80 -18.91 -17.80
N ILE A 745 35.51 -18.65 -17.98
CA ILE A 745 34.74 -17.82 -17.06
C ILE A 745 33.44 -18.48 -16.67
N ILE A 746 33.16 -18.43 -15.38
CA ILE A 746 31.91 -18.92 -14.80
C ILE A 746 30.89 -17.79 -14.85
N ASP A 747 29.76 -18.09 -15.46
CA ASP A 747 28.58 -17.24 -15.49
C ASP A 747 27.41 -17.92 -14.76
N GLY A 748 26.33 -17.17 -14.53
CA GLY A 748 25.13 -17.70 -13.89
C GLY A 748 24.25 -18.59 -14.78
N SER A 749 24.70 -19.00 -15.97
CA SER A 749 23.87 -19.72 -16.96
C SER A 749 24.12 -21.24 -16.97
N LYS A 750 23.12 -21.99 -17.49
CA LYS A 750 22.95 -23.47 -17.52
C LYS A 750 22.84 -24.17 -16.14
N TYR A 751 21.87 -25.07 -16.04
CA TYR A 751 21.51 -25.81 -14.82
C TYR A 751 22.29 -27.13 -14.72
N SER A 752 23.63 -27.10 -14.73
CA SER A 752 24.41 -28.25 -14.30
C SER A 752 24.48 -28.27 -12.77
N ILE A 753 24.34 -29.45 -12.18
CA ILE A 753 24.39 -29.66 -10.72
C ILE A 753 25.74 -30.29 -10.40
N PHE A 754 26.34 -29.97 -9.24
CA PHE A 754 27.62 -30.49 -8.73
C PHE A 754 28.88 -30.05 -9.47
N LEU A 755 28.88 -29.97 -10.80
CA LEU A 755 30.08 -29.66 -11.57
C LEU A 755 29.82 -28.52 -12.55
N GLU A 756 30.78 -27.60 -12.61
CA GLU A 756 30.76 -26.48 -13.56
C GLU A 756 31.16 -26.96 -14.96
N SER A 757 30.33 -26.66 -15.95
CA SER A 757 30.63 -26.94 -17.36
C SER A 757 31.37 -25.77 -18.01
N LEU A 758 32.28 -26.03 -18.95
CA LEU A 758 32.89 -24.97 -19.74
C LEU A 758 31.87 -24.42 -20.76
N SER A 759 31.21 -23.31 -20.44
CA SER A 759 30.22 -22.68 -21.31
C SER A 759 30.75 -21.44 -22.03
N SER A 760 31.44 -20.57 -21.28
CA SER A 760 31.87 -19.25 -21.72
C SER A 760 33.34 -19.03 -21.41
N VAL A 761 34.00 -18.21 -22.21
CA VAL A 761 35.37 -17.73 -22.01
C VAL A 761 35.41 -16.20 -22.02
N ILE A 762 36.35 -15.62 -21.28
CA ILE A 762 36.55 -14.16 -21.21
C ILE A 762 37.88 -13.77 -21.82
N ARG A 763 37.90 -12.62 -22.51
CA ARG A 763 39.14 -11.96 -22.96
C ARG A 763 39.93 -11.47 -21.74
N TRP A 764 40.98 -12.18 -21.37
CA TRP A 764 41.77 -11.91 -20.16
C TRP A 764 43.28 -11.87 -20.38
N ARG A 765 43.72 -11.70 -21.62
CA ARG A 765 45.16 -11.55 -21.93
C ARG A 765 45.82 -10.46 -21.08
N ASN A 766 47.06 -10.71 -20.66
CA ASN A 766 47.85 -9.75 -19.88
C ASN A 766 47.12 -9.28 -18.62
N LYS A 767 46.52 -10.22 -17.86
CA LYS A 767 45.76 -9.97 -16.63
C LYS A 767 44.58 -8.99 -16.82
N GLY A 768 43.89 -9.12 -17.96
CA GLY A 768 42.70 -8.33 -18.27
C GLY A 768 42.97 -6.85 -18.61
N LEU A 769 44.15 -6.52 -19.16
CA LEU A 769 44.51 -5.12 -19.49
C LEU A 769 43.46 -4.43 -20.37
N GLU A 770 42.91 -5.12 -21.37
CA GLU A 770 41.91 -4.57 -22.29
C GLU A 770 40.62 -4.18 -21.54
N ILE A 771 40.04 -5.10 -20.78
CA ILE A 771 38.77 -4.87 -20.06
C ILE A 771 38.94 -3.86 -18.92
N LYS A 772 40.08 -3.88 -18.22
CA LYS A 772 40.41 -2.86 -17.21
C LYS A 772 40.51 -1.47 -17.85
N SER A 773 41.22 -1.34 -18.97
CA SER A 773 41.35 -0.06 -19.70
C SER A 773 39.99 0.43 -20.19
N PHE A 774 39.14 -0.46 -20.70
CA PHE A 774 37.78 -0.14 -21.10
C PHE A 774 36.94 0.40 -19.93
N ILE A 775 36.95 -0.28 -18.79
CA ILE A 775 36.20 0.16 -17.60
C ILE A 775 36.75 1.49 -17.05
N VAL A 776 38.07 1.67 -17.00
CA VAL A 776 38.69 2.95 -16.59
C VAL A 776 38.27 4.09 -17.52
N SER A 777 38.24 3.86 -18.84
CA SER A 777 37.82 4.88 -19.80
C SER A 777 36.37 5.35 -19.59
N ARG A 778 35.50 4.49 -19.05
CA ARG A 778 34.07 4.77 -18.84
C ARG A 778 33.72 5.24 -17.42
N TYR A 779 34.46 4.78 -16.41
CA TYR A 779 34.12 4.97 -14.99
C TYR A 779 35.26 5.57 -14.15
N GLY A 780 36.41 5.89 -14.76
CA GLY A 780 37.61 6.44 -14.10
C GLY A 780 38.42 5.44 -13.27
N ASN A 781 37.84 4.32 -12.87
CA ASN A 781 38.51 3.27 -12.08
C ASN A 781 37.85 1.89 -12.35
N TYR A 782 38.65 0.82 -12.42
CA TYR A 782 38.15 -0.55 -12.59
C TYR A 782 37.78 -1.25 -11.28
N GLY A 783 38.30 -0.81 -10.12
CA GLY A 783 38.20 -1.56 -8.85
C GLY A 783 36.78 -1.78 -8.31
N LYS A 784 35.79 -0.99 -8.76
CA LYS A 784 34.36 -1.19 -8.41
C LYS A 784 33.63 -2.19 -9.32
N ARG A 785 34.33 -2.79 -10.29
CA ARG A 785 33.76 -3.68 -11.31
C ARG A 785 34.57 -4.97 -11.44
N ILE A 786 35.88 -4.86 -11.35
CA ILE A 786 36.81 -6.00 -11.30
C ILE A 786 37.37 -6.04 -9.88
N TYR A 787 37.04 -7.10 -9.16
CA TYR A 787 37.43 -7.37 -7.77
C TYR A 787 37.49 -8.89 -7.56
N SER A 788 37.98 -9.31 -6.38
CA SER A 788 38.23 -10.72 -6.03
C SER A 788 39.21 -11.40 -7.00
N GLU A 789 40.14 -10.62 -7.56
CA GLU A 789 41.16 -11.13 -8.49
C GLU A 789 42.08 -12.16 -7.82
N GLU A 790 42.30 -12.02 -6.52
CA GLU A 790 43.00 -12.94 -5.65
C GLU A 790 42.36 -14.34 -5.61
N ASN A 791 41.06 -14.44 -5.89
CA ASN A 791 40.34 -15.71 -5.95
C ASN A 791 40.19 -16.24 -7.39
N TYR A 792 40.68 -15.52 -8.40
CA TYR A 792 40.64 -16.02 -9.78
C TYR A 792 41.54 -17.25 -9.88
N PHE A 793 41.09 -18.24 -10.65
CA PHE A 793 41.82 -19.48 -10.90
C PHE A 793 41.98 -20.41 -9.68
N ASN A 794 41.47 -20.02 -8.50
CA ASN A 794 41.45 -20.84 -7.30
C ASN A 794 40.24 -21.79 -7.28
N GLN A 795 40.40 -22.90 -6.54
CA GLN A 795 39.33 -23.88 -6.36
C GLN A 795 38.20 -23.28 -5.53
N GLY A 796 36.96 -23.56 -5.92
CA GLY A 796 35.79 -23.05 -5.24
C GLY A 796 34.50 -23.71 -5.70
N ILE A 797 33.40 -23.28 -5.11
CA ILE A 797 32.05 -23.72 -5.45
C ILE A 797 31.27 -22.49 -5.92
N SER A 798 30.90 -22.44 -7.21
CA SER A 798 30.03 -21.40 -7.74
C SER A 798 28.57 -21.68 -7.38
N PHE A 799 27.78 -20.61 -7.24
CA PHE A 799 26.33 -20.69 -7.11
C PHE A 799 25.66 -19.60 -7.93
N ASN A 800 24.41 -19.81 -8.32
CA ASN A 800 23.65 -18.83 -9.09
C ASN A 800 23.12 -17.70 -8.20
N LEU A 801 23.48 -16.45 -8.53
CA LEU A 801 22.95 -15.27 -7.85
C LEU A 801 21.43 -15.13 -8.04
N ILE A 802 20.91 -15.47 -9.22
CA ILE A 802 19.49 -15.37 -9.55
C ILE A 802 18.89 -16.77 -9.69
N GLY A 803 17.87 -17.09 -8.89
CA GLY A 803 17.14 -18.36 -8.93
C GLY A 803 16.11 -18.49 -7.80
N ALA A 804 14.83 -18.36 -8.14
CA ALA A 804 13.68 -18.23 -7.21
C ALA A 804 13.25 -19.48 -6.44
N SER A 805 13.77 -20.65 -6.81
CA SER A 805 13.53 -21.93 -6.13
C SER A 805 14.69 -22.92 -6.33
N ASN A 806 15.66 -22.55 -7.17
CA ASN A 806 16.64 -23.44 -7.77
C ASN A 806 18.03 -22.88 -7.44
N LEU A 807 18.38 -22.88 -6.16
CA LEU A 807 19.75 -22.65 -5.71
C LEU A 807 20.58 -23.88 -6.08
N VAL A 808 21.61 -23.67 -6.88
CA VAL A 808 22.48 -24.73 -7.39
C VAL A 808 23.92 -24.39 -7.07
N PHE A 809 24.66 -25.40 -6.64
CA PHE A 809 26.08 -25.30 -6.33
C PHE A 809 26.87 -26.16 -7.32
N ARG A 810 27.98 -25.60 -7.83
CA ARG A 810 28.84 -26.24 -8.83
C ARG A 810 30.29 -26.12 -8.43
N LEU A 811 30.99 -27.25 -8.34
CA LEU A 811 32.42 -27.28 -8.11
C LEU A 811 33.15 -26.86 -9.39
N ARG A 812 34.17 -26.02 -9.26
CA ARG A 812 34.94 -25.55 -10.40
C ARG A 812 35.80 -26.68 -10.97
N LYS A 813 35.56 -27.01 -12.24
CA LYS A 813 36.34 -28.00 -12.98
C LYS A 813 37.66 -27.40 -13.50
N PHE A 814 37.60 -26.17 -14.00
CA PHE A 814 38.75 -25.47 -14.59
C PHE A 814 39.18 -24.28 -13.75
N LYS A 815 40.49 -23.98 -13.81
CA LYS A 815 41.05 -22.71 -13.35
C LYS A 815 40.40 -21.57 -14.12
N SER A 816 39.53 -20.81 -13.46
CA SER A 816 38.57 -19.91 -14.10
C SER A 816 38.40 -18.57 -13.37
N ILE A 817 37.91 -17.57 -14.09
CA ILE A 817 37.36 -16.32 -13.55
C ILE A 817 35.86 -16.52 -13.30
N PHE A 818 35.21 -15.64 -12.54
CA PHE A 818 33.79 -15.74 -12.24
C PHE A 818 33.10 -14.37 -12.27
N LEU A 819 31.88 -14.33 -12.78
CA LEU A 819 31.03 -13.14 -12.83
C LEU A 819 30.22 -12.97 -11.55
N ASN A 820 29.71 -11.75 -11.34
CA ASN A 820 28.70 -11.47 -10.32
C ASN A 820 27.45 -12.36 -10.42
N SER A 821 27.12 -12.85 -11.61
CA SER A 821 25.99 -13.78 -11.79
C SER A 821 26.27 -15.19 -11.24
N ALA A 822 27.54 -15.51 -10.97
CA ALA A 822 27.98 -16.75 -10.34
C ALA A 822 29.01 -16.49 -9.22
N PRO A 823 28.60 -15.90 -8.08
CA PRO A 823 29.47 -15.76 -6.92
C PRO A 823 29.96 -17.14 -6.44
N SER A 824 30.98 -17.18 -5.58
CA SER A 824 31.60 -18.46 -5.22
C SER A 824 32.10 -18.53 -3.79
N ILE A 825 32.09 -19.75 -3.26
CA ILE A 825 32.63 -20.14 -1.96
C ILE A 825 34.03 -20.68 -2.19
N PHE A 826 35.03 -20.10 -1.52
CA PHE A 826 36.42 -20.52 -1.57
C PHE A 826 36.78 -21.22 -0.26
N ASN A 827 36.94 -22.55 -0.37
CA ASN A 827 37.25 -23.43 0.76
C ASN A 827 38.11 -24.60 0.28
N HIS A 828 39.13 -24.95 1.07
CA HIS A 828 40.01 -26.10 0.85
C HIS A 828 39.30 -27.46 0.91
N LYS A 829 38.10 -27.54 1.52
CA LYS A 829 37.25 -28.75 1.59
C LYS A 829 36.07 -28.74 0.61
N GLY A 830 36.17 -27.99 -0.50
CA GLY A 830 35.05 -27.80 -1.43
C GLY A 830 34.36 -29.09 -1.92
N SER A 831 35.14 -30.13 -2.22
CA SER A 831 34.62 -31.44 -2.66
C SER A 831 33.90 -32.21 -1.54
N GLU A 832 34.20 -31.96 -0.27
CA GLU A 832 33.58 -32.65 0.85
C GLU A 832 32.22 -32.03 1.23
N ILE A 833 32.06 -30.71 1.01
CA ILE A 833 30.86 -29.97 1.42
C ILE A 833 29.81 -29.83 0.31
N ILE A 834 30.17 -29.98 -0.97
CA ILE A 834 29.22 -29.77 -2.08
C ILE A 834 27.98 -30.68 -2.02
N PRO A 835 28.05 -31.96 -1.59
CA PRO A 835 26.84 -32.78 -1.43
C PRO A 835 25.90 -32.21 -0.36
N SER A 836 26.46 -31.66 0.73
CA SER A 836 25.69 -30.99 1.79
C SER A 836 25.02 -29.72 1.28
N LEU A 837 25.73 -28.92 0.46
CA LEU A 837 25.22 -27.70 -0.13
C LEU A 837 24.10 -27.94 -1.15
N GLN A 838 24.16 -29.05 -1.88
CA GLN A 838 23.17 -29.37 -2.91
C GLN A 838 21.87 -29.99 -2.36
N SER A 839 21.78 -30.19 -1.04
CA SER A 839 20.64 -30.85 -0.40
C SER A 839 19.38 -29.97 -0.37
N LYS A 840 18.20 -30.61 -0.35
CA LYS A 840 16.90 -29.91 -0.28
C LYS A 840 16.74 -29.03 0.97
N ILE A 841 17.44 -29.36 2.06
CA ILE A 841 17.42 -28.56 3.29
C ILE A 841 18.07 -27.18 3.06
N GLN A 842 19.08 -27.06 2.20
CA GLN A 842 19.69 -25.77 1.89
C GLN A 842 18.76 -24.88 1.11
N VAL A 843 18.08 -25.44 0.11
CA VAL A 843 17.04 -24.71 -0.65
C VAL A 843 15.92 -24.25 0.29
N PHE A 844 15.50 -25.10 1.23
CA PHE A 844 14.49 -24.73 2.24
C PHE A 844 14.97 -23.58 3.15
N ILE A 845 16.23 -23.62 3.63
CA ILE A 845 16.80 -22.59 4.49
C ILE A 845 17.02 -21.29 3.74
N ALA A 846 17.62 -21.35 2.54
CA ALA A 846 17.83 -20.19 1.67
C ALA A 846 16.51 -19.47 1.40
N ASN A 847 15.49 -20.20 0.96
CA ASN A 847 14.14 -19.65 0.73
C ASN A 847 13.45 -19.16 2.02
N SER A 848 13.91 -19.58 3.20
CA SER A 848 13.35 -19.13 4.48
C SER A 848 13.98 -17.81 4.94
N ILE A 849 15.30 -17.68 4.78
CA ILE A 849 16.07 -16.49 5.18
C ILE A 849 15.90 -15.38 4.15
N ASN A 850 15.86 -15.74 2.87
CA ASN A 850 15.65 -14.82 1.75
C ASN A 850 14.73 -15.47 0.69
N PRO A 851 13.40 -15.23 0.76
CA PRO A 851 12.44 -15.77 -0.19
C PRO A 851 12.43 -15.04 -1.54
N THR A 852 13.37 -14.11 -1.78
CA THR A 852 13.47 -13.44 -3.08
C THR A 852 14.19 -14.31 -4.11
N ILE A 853 14.23 -13.82 -5.35
CA ILE A 853 14.94 -14.51 -6.42
C ILE A 853 16.47 -14.40 -6.32
N ASN A 854 17.00 -13.55 -5.45
CA ASN A 854 18.42 -13.24 -5.38
C ASN A 854 19.07 -13.98 -4.20
N ASN A 855 19.94 -14.94 -4.48
CA ASN A 855 20.77 -15.64 -3.49
C ASN A 855 22.08 -14.87 -3.30
N THR A 856 22.15 -13.95 -2.35
CA THR A 856 23.34 -13.12 -2.17
C THR A 856 24.45 -13.87 -1.43
N SER A 857 25.69 -13.43 -1.60
CA SER A 857 26.83 -13.96 -0.82
C SER A 857 26.63 -13.86 0.69
N GLY A 858 25.87 -12.86 1.17
CA GLY A 858 25.50 -12.75 2.59
C GLY A 858 24.57 -13.88 3.03
N ASP A 859 23.56 -14.21 2.21
CA ASP A 859 22.63 -15.31 2.50
C ASP A 859 23.35 -16.66 2.52
N ILE A 860 24.25 -16.88 1.56
CA ILE A 860 24.98 -18.15 1.45
C ILE A 860 25.93 -18.39 2.62
N LYS A 861 26.53 -17.33 3.19
CA LYS A 861 27.37 -17.44 4.40
C LYS A 861 26.61 -18.08 5.58
N ASN A 862 25.31 -17.85 5.67
CA ASN A 862 24.45 -18.30 6.76
C ASN A 862 23.90 -19.73 6.60
N LEU A 863 24.19 -20.40 5.47
CA LEU A 863 23.78 -21.77 5.27
C LEU A 863 24.57 -22.71 6.20
N PRO A 864 23.89 -23.63 6.92
CA PRO A 864 24.58 -24.63 7.74
C PRO A 864 25.24 -25.67 6.85
N ILE A 865 26.24 -26.40 7.36
CA ILE A 865 26.87 -27.52 6.64
C ILE A 865 26.54 -28.82 7.38
N PRO A 866 25.49 -29.54 6.97
CA PRO A 866 25.21 -30.86 7.51
C PRO A 866 26.37 -31.82 7.23
N ASN A 867 26.71 -32.64 8.22
CA ASN A 867 27.61 -33.78 8.00
C ASN A 867 26.94 -34.81 7.07
N VAL A 868 27.54 -35.05 5.90
CA VAL A 868 27.08 -36.04 4.93
C VAL A 868 28.04 -37.22 4.93
N ILE A 869 27.53 -38.41 5.26
CA ILE A 869 28.27 -39.67 5.18
C ILE A 869 28.47 -39.99 3.68
N HIS A 870 29.66 -40.50 3.30
CA HIS A 870 30.01 -40.86 1.92
C HIS A 870 30.05 -39.68 0.92
N SER A 871 30.32 -38.45 1.38
CA SER A 871 30.39 -37.27 0.49
C SER A 871 31.32 -37.45 -0.71
N LYS A 872 32.48 -38.10 -0.51
CA LYS A 872 33.45 -38.40 -1.57
C LYS A 872 32.90 -39.34 -2.65
N ASP A 873 32.17 -40.38 -2.24
CA ASP A 873 31.58 -41.36 -3.17
C ASP A 873 30.53 -40.69 -4.07
N PHE A 874 29.75 -39.74 -3.53
CA PHE A 874 28.77 -38.97 -4.31
C PHE A 874 29.43 -38.06 -5.35
N VAL A 875 30.48 -37.33 -4.96
CA VAL A 875 31.17 -36.43 -5.89
C VAL A 875 31.88 -37.20 -6.99
N GLU A 876 32.50 -38.33 -6.66
CA GLU A 876 33.17 -39.16 -7.66
C GLU A 876 32.15 -39.77 -8.64
N LYS A 877 31.00 -40.25 -8.14
CA LYS A 877 29.91 -40.69 -9.00
C LYS A 877 29.38 -39.58 -9.91
N ALA A 878 29.25 -38.36 -9.40
CA ALA A 878 28.84 -37.20 -10.20
C ALA A 878 29.87 -36.86 -11.28
N ARG A 879 31.17 -36.99 -10.98
CA ARG A 879 32.26 -36.81 -11.94
C ARG A 879 32.22 -37.84 -13.07
N VAL A 880 32.06 -39.12 -12.73
CA VAL A 880 31.92 -40.20 -13.73
C VAL A 880 30.71 -39.98 -14.62
N LEU A 881 29.53 -39.70 -14.05
CA LEU A 881 28.32 -39.45 -14.84
C LEU A 881 28.45 -38.22 -15.73
N SER A 882 29.10 -37.16 -15.24
CA SER A 882 29.37 -35.96 -16.03
C SER A 882 30.31 -36.26 -17.21
N GLN A 883 31.36 -37.06 -17.00
CA GLN A 883 32.24 -37.50 -18.09
C GLN A 883 31.50 -38.36 -19.13
N GLU A 884 30.65 -39.30 -18.68
CA GLU A 884 29.82 -40.10 -19.59
C GLU A 884 28.88 -39.22 -20.42
N GLU A 885 28.16 -38.28 -19.81
CA GLU A 885 27.26 -37.35 -20.51
C GLU A 885 28.03 -36.51 -21.54
N PHE A 886 29.21 -36.01 -21.17
CA PHE A 886 30.05 -35.20 -22.05
C PHE A 886 30.73 -35.99 -23.17
N SER A 887 31.01 -37.28 -22.97
CA SER A 887 31.60 -38.15 -23.99
C SER A 887 30.67 -38.44 -25.19
N ILE A 888 29.38 -38.11 -25.06
CA ILE A 888 28.35 -38.33 -26.08
C ILE A 888 28.15 -37.06 -26.95
N ASP A 889 28.69 -35.90 -26.54
CA ASP A 889 28.57 -34.63 -27.24
C ASP A 889 29.84 -34.29 -28.04
N GLU A 890 29.83 -34.59 -29.34
CA GLU A 890 30.94 -34.32 -30.28
C GLU A 890 31.32 -32.81 -30.39
N THR A 891 30.50 -31.90 -29.88
CA THR A 891 30.79 -30.45 -29.87
C THR A 891 31.52 -29.99 -28.60
N ASN A 892 31.80 -30.90 -27.67
CA ASN A 892 32.48 -30.59 -26.43
C ASN A 892 34.00 -30.54 -26.61
N ILE A 893 34.57 -29.36 -26.40
CA ILE A 893 36.03 -29.11 -26.43
C ILE A 893 36.80 -29.96 -25.41
N GLU A 894 36.15 -30.49 -24.37
CA GLU A 894 36.75 -31.40 -23.40
C GLU A 894 37.17 -32.73 -24.05
N TYR A 895 36.48 -33.17 -25.11
CA TYR A 895 36.81 -34.39 -25.85
C TYR A 895 38.12 -34.25 -26.65
N GLU A 896 38.41 -33.07 -27.19
CA GLU A 896 39.65 -32.79 -27.93
C GLU A 896 40.87 -32.53 -27.01
N TYR A 897 40.68 -32.27 -25.72
CA TYR A 897 41.74 -31.88 -24.78
C TYR A 897 42.22 -33.00 -23.85
N GLU A 898 41.41 -34.05 -23.64
CA GLU A 898 41.85 -35.27 -22.93
C GLU A 898 42.59 -36.27 -23.86
N GLY A 899 42.62 -36.00 -25.18
CA GLY A 899 43.27 -36.81 -26.22
C GLY A 899 44.73 -36.47 -26.49
#